data_AF-X0CI94-F1
#
_entry.id   AF-X0CI94-F1
#
_cell.length_a   1.000
_cell.length_b   1.000
_cell.length_c   1.000
_cell.angle_alpha   90.00
_cell.angle_beta   90.00
_cell.angle_gamma   90.00
#
_symmetry.space_group_name_H-M   'P 1'
#
loop_
_entity.id
_entity.type
_entity.pdbx_description
1 polymer ?
#
loop_
_entity_poly.entity_id
_entity_poly.type
_entity_poly.pdbx_seq_one_letter_code
_entity_poly.pdbx_strand_id
1 'polypeptide(L)'
;MFQLCATASIKIQYEQSNALVESIANSFHLPNQVASAFCQAILQFLEHPTLCYHWPLFLTRQQRLWDTFRIRVDIFIKEWIGQNPVLRSRNLKHWRLISHVARPGADFEDENNEPLLEDPMHDTFLSHDYPLAAALSLKDYGLAALTRSQFLDLLEIDLENPNSKMRTNTSKSWHSAVARLLSRILTDDECSRLKSLPLIQLTDGSWTSVASGPVYFPDAENSCLPEALNIRVASYLASQEPERKSLYRQLGVSQTKVIEVRQMILDSFECSGTLSLKDVQSYLHYLYLTHQSFTLENERPYRQVRVFTTDMNLQCPQSTVIHLMGTDDPYSLESFLDPALLVANLHASFLHSEISNNGPKQPSLFHPSWKSWLCNCVGIRERLSLTGPKSDVKSDAQSDAANDDYPTVGASETLSNALDYVSKHHKDKFLGILEHLWVFEGPAILKCPALVSKIKGLPALTLCSVDSSRELQITWFPSNHLKSYVRNFMEYPDEFPFLKLDEEKDINLALASKWAFLTKNLGVKWKYDLSFLLEILKSIRRHSGTSLSSSQIEKVLALYATIGEKFPLSTIEDKEQALDFFNDSAIFYINDEKQVWTRSSSCLWAAPRYMVSADSIGSFYEKMSRDEQQLKDITNLFHNELNIQDATAEDLIQELSMLRDEGWEDVVLVAGIYRYLDRMAISSDMKRGFETSELILVNQDECVAWFCVSDCFWSESDTTELNSSLKRCYPDLKDFFLDKLGVKGSAYDYLLSTTSKEPHDVKMAVLSFMEEVGDFVPRFPAKPVRTAKILPVRCLDGTVSLCSVETEFAITDREQLRKELGNKITVLDFDLKEVRRLWPFFKWLDIEDRYLSRCVKERVIISPNYSSLLHGSKTSDLRRKSYHIARVASTFDTYGTYSDAATLFHRLKTLRVVEVSKMSSALEMVQDEQIIRSTPKPTVAHISNNTTDFTIYVPNDKKAQQRCLFSALPRVLEKWLRQDNYSWHTSEVLSSLTSIIASDISVLDEILEDQGIIELPFERHDIDDTRIPSWSTRKIVVKLPGQDVAKTVGWGVW
;
A
#
# COMPACT_ATOMS: atom_id res chain seq x y z
N MET A 1 -25.88 -126.55 -43.12
CA MET A 1 -26.38 -127.47 -44.17
C MET A 1 -25.43 -127.60 -45.37
N PHE A 2 -24.75 -126.55 -45.84
CA PHE A 2 -23.65 -126.71 -46.82
C PHE A 2 -22.40 -127.43 -46.29
N GLN A 3 -22.19 -127.45 -44.97
CA GLN A 3 -21.11 -128.22 -44.31
C GLN A 3 -21.47 -129.70 -44.06
N LEU A 4 -22.73 -130.11 -44.29
CA LEU A 4 -23.23 -131.45 -43.97
C LEU A 4 -23.50 -132.33 -45.21
N CYS A 5 -23.54 -131.76 -46.42
CA CYS A 5 -23.69 -132.54 -47.67
C CYS A 5 -22.35 -133.01 -48.29
N ALA A 6 -21.20 -132.47 -47.86
CA ALA A 6 -19.90 -132.86 -48.41
C ALA A 6 -19.20 -134.00 -47.64
N THR A 7 -19.61 -134.27 -46.40
CA THR A 7 -18.87 -135.16 -45.48
C THR A 7 -19.49 -136.55 -45.28
N ALA A 8 -20.66 -136.85 -45.87
CA ALA A 8 -21.41 -138.08 -45.58
C ALA A 8 -21.37 -139.18 -46.67
N SER A 9 -20.78 -138.96 -47.86
CA SER A 9 -20.82 -139.97 -48.95
C SER A 9 -19.47 -140.46 -49.47
N ILE A 10 -18.33 -140.04 -48.90
CA ILE A 10 -17.01 -140.52 -49.36
C ILE A 10 -16.13 -140.90 -48.16
N LYS A 11 -16.62 -141.84 -47.35
CA LYS A 11 -15.83 -142.47 -46.27
C LYS A 11 -15.92 -143.99 -46.23
N ILE A 12 -16.40 -144.61 -47.31
CA ILE A 12 -16.36 -146.08 -47.51
C ILE A 12 -15.87 -146.35 -48.94
N GLN A 13 -14.57 -146.13 -49.15
CA GLN A 13 -13.66 -146.90 -50.02
C GLN A 13 -12.32 -146.17 -50.00
N TYR A 14 -11.50 -146.57 -49.04
CA TYR A 14 -10.07 -146.30 -49.04
C TYR A 14 -9.43 -147.07 -50.20
N GLU A 15 -8.41 -146.47 -50.81
CA GLU A 15 -7.47 -147.06 -51.78
C GLU A 15 -7.95 -147.24 -53.23
N GLN A 16 -7.41 -146.33 -54.07
CA GLN A 16 -7.19 -146.37 -55.52
C GLN A 16 -7.88 -145.25 -56.33
N SER A 17 -7.03 -144.47 -57.01
CA SER A 17 -7.30 -143.42 -58.03
C SER A 17 -7.48 -141.96 -57.56
N ASN A 18 -6.34 -141.30 -57.31
CA ASN A 18 -6.15 -139.83 -57.30
C ASN A 18 -6.38 -139.14 -58.65
N ALA A 19 -6.80 -139.84 -59.71
CA ALA A 19 -6.96 -139.26 -61.05
C ALA A 19 -8.30 -138.52 -61.27
N LEU A 20 -9.29 -138.70 -60.39
CA LEU A 20 -10.63 -138.13 -60.55
C LEU A 20 -10.81 -136.73 -59.91
N VAL A 21 -9.90 -136.33 -59.01
CA VAL A 21 -9.99 -135.06 -58.26
C VAL A 21 -9.29 -133.91 -59.00
N GLU A 22 -8.22 -134.17 -59.77
CA GLU A 22 -7.54 -133.14 -60.60
C GLU A 22 -8.36 -132.70 -61.81
N SER A 23 -9.29 -133.54 -62.29
CA SER A 23 -10.18 -133.19 -63.40
C SER A 23 -11.22 -132.12 -63.03
N ILE A 24 -11.67 -132.10 -61.77
CA ILE A 24 -12.71 -131.19 -61.28
C ILE A 24 -12.13 -129.78 -61.01
N ALA A 25 -10.87 -129.71 -60.56
CA ALA A 25 -10.16 -128.47 -60.26
C ALA A 25 -9.84 -127.60 -61.50
N ASN A 26 -9.82 -128.18 -62.70
CA ASN A 26 -9.53 -127.48 -63.96
C ASN A 26 -10.77 -127.01 -64.75
N SER A 27 -11.98 -127.15 -64.20
CA SER A 27 -13.19 -126.63 -64.83
C SER A 27 -13.40 -125.13 -64.51
N PHE A 28 -13.20 -124.25 -65.51
CA PHE A 28 -13.37 -122.78 -65.37
C PHE A 28 -14.75 -122.34 -64.87
N HIS A 29 -15.78 -123.17 -65.04
CA HIS A 29 -17.16 -122.83 -64.69
C HIS A 29 -17.47 -122.97 -63.20
N LEU A 30 -16.83 -123.91 -62.50
CA LEU A 30 -17.22 -124.23 -61.12
C LEU A 30 -16.92 -123.10 -60.12
N PRO A 31 -15.75 -122.42 -60.14
CA PRO A 31 -15.50 -121.29 -59.23
C PRO A 31 -16.50 -120.14 -59.43
N ASN A 32 -16.80 -119.78 -60.68
CA ASN A 32 -17.74 -118.69 -60.98
C ASN A 32 -19.17 -119.06 -60.61
N GLN A 33 -19.57 -120.32 -60.78
CA GLN A 33 -20.88 -120.80 -60.34
C GLN A 33 -21.01 -120.79 -58.83
N VAL A 34 -19.97 -121.19 -58.09
CA VAL A 34 -19.96 -121.12 -56.62
C VAL A 34 -19.99 -119.67 -56.13
N ALA A 35 -19.21 -118.77 -56.74
CA ALA A 35 -19.21 -117.35 -56.43
C ALA A 35 -20.58 -116.72 -56.74
N SER A 36 -21.19 -117.03 -57.89
CA SER A 36 -22.52 -116.56 -58.28
C SER A 36 -23.61 -117.09 -57.34
N ALA A 37 -23.54 -118.36 -56.94
CA ALA A 37 -24.48 -118.95 -55.98
C ALA A 37 -24.36 -118.25 -54.61
N PHE A 38 -23.13 -117.95 -54.17
CA PHE A 38 -22.92 -117.19 -52.95
C PHE A 38 -23.42 -115.74 -53.06
N CYS A 39 -23.21 -115.05 -54.18
CA CYS A 39 -23.76 -113.70 -54.42
C CYS A 39 -25.30 -113.70 -54.40
N GLN A 40 -25.94 -114.71 -55.00
CA GLN A 40 -27.40 -114.89 -54.90
C GLN A 40 -27.85 -115.18 -53.45
N ALA A 41 -27.07 -115.97 -52.70
CA ALA A 41 -27.33 -116.21 -51.29
C ALA A 41 -27.21 -114.94 -50.44
N ILE A 42 -26.25 -114.05 -50.74
CA ILE A 42 -26.15 -112.73 -50.08
C ILE A 42 -27.46 -111.97 -50.25
N LEU A 43 -28.00 -111.88 -51.47
CA LEU A 43 -29.27 -111.19 -51.71
C LEU A 43 -30.43 -111.77 -50.88
N GLN A 44 -30.47 -113.08 -50.67
CA GLN A 44 -31.44 -113.71 -49.77
C GLN A 44 -31.14 -113.42 -48.29
N PHE A 45 -29.87 -113.40 -47.89
CA PHE A 45 -29.47 -113.04 -46.53
C PHE A 45 -29.84 -111.59 -46.19
N LEU A 46 -29.85 -110.68 -47.16
CA LEU A 46 -30.28 -109.29 -46.97
C LEU A 46 -31.74 -109.17 -46.52
N GLU A 47 -32.61 -110.13 -46.85
CA GLU A 47 -34.00 -110.18 -46.42
C GLU A 47 -34.18 -110.74 -45.00
N HIS A 48 -33.17 -111.42 -44.46
CA HIS A 48 -33.23 -112.04 -43.14
C HIS A 48 -32.78 -111.08 -42.03
N PRO A 49 -33.51 -110.98 -40.90
CA PRO A 49 -33.25 -109.99 -39.85
C PRO A 49 -31.85 -110.07 -39.23
N THR A 50 -31.26 -111.27 -39.13
CA THR A 50 -29.90 -111.45 -38.60
C THR A 50 -28.82 -111.68 -39.66
N LEU A 51 -29.11 -112.41 -40.73
CA LEU A 51 -28.09 -112.79 -41.73
C LEU A 51 -27.68 -111.59 -42.59
N CYS A 52 -28.50 -110.54 -42.69
CA CYS A 52 -28.13 -109.31 -43.39
C CYS A 52 -26.89 -108.62 -42.79
N TYR A 53 -26.59 -108.88 -41.51
CA TYR A 53 -25.40 -108.39 -40.81
C TYR A 53 -24.30 -109.46 -40.64
N HIS A 54 -24.68 -110.74 -40.63
CA HIS A 54 -23.76 -111.84 -40.37
C HIS A 54 -23.19 -112.49 -41.64
N TRP A 55 -23.77 -112.22 -42.83
CA TRP A 55 -23.29 -112.80 -44.07
C TRP A 55 -21.79 -112.56 -44.36
N PRO A 56 -21.17 -111.42 -43.99
CA PRO A 56 -19.74 -111.23 -44.24
C PRO A 56 -18.86 -112.19 -43.45
N LEU A 57 -19.38 -112.82 -42.38
CA LEU A 57 -18.66 -113.88 -41.65
C LEU A 57 -18.44 -115.12 -42.53
N PHE A 58 -19.27 -115.37 -43.54
CA PHE A 58 -19.06 -116.49 -44.45
C PHE A 58 -17.86 -116.26 -45.40
N LEU A 59 -17.32 -115.05 -45.46
CA LEU A 59 -16.08 -114.74 -46.18
C LEU A 59 -14.82 -115.29 -45.46
N THR A 60 -14.98 -115.95 -44.30
CA THR A 60 -13.90 -116.36 -43.37
C THR A 60 -12.64 -116.92 -44.02
N ARG A 61 -11.49 -116.33 -43.64
CA ARG A 61 -10.13 -116.85 -43.84
C ARG A 61 -9.95 -118.20 -43.13
N GLN A 62 -10.05 -119.30 -43.86
CA GLN A 62 -9.43 -120.56 -43.43
C GLN A 62 -8.40 -120.97 -44.47
N GLN A 63 -7.14 -120.78 -44.09
CA GLN A 63 -5.98 -121.21 -44.86
C GLN A 63 -5.87 -122.74 -44.81
N ARG A 64 -5.69 -123.31 -46.01
CA ARG A 64 -4.94 -124.52 -46.37
C ARG A 64 -5.77 -125.48 -47.24
N LEU A 65 -5.30 -125.59 -48.49
CA LEU A 65 -5.33 -126.73 -49.44
C LEU A 65 -5.94 -126.46 -50.85
N TRP A 66 -6.49 -125.27 -51.17
CA TRP A 66 -7.19 -124.99 -52.44
C TRP A 66 -6.96 -123.55 -53.00
N ASP A 67 -5.69 -123.12 -53.14
CA ASP A 67 -5.35 -121.68 -53.32
C ASP A 67 -5.81 -121.00 -54.63
N THR A 68 -5.74 -121.63 -55.80
CA THR A 68 -6.15 -120.97 -57.07
C THR A 68 -7.66 -120.86 -57.24
N PHE A 69 -8.40 -121.88 -56.80
CA PHE A 69 -9.86 -121.90 -56.84
C PHE A 69 -10.43 -120.78 -55.96
N ARG A 70 -9.94 -120.65 -54.73
CA ARG A 70 -10.44 -119.67 -53.76
C ARG A 70 -10.09 -118.23 -54.14
N ILE A 71 -8.89 -117.96 -54.66
CA ILE A 71 -8.52 -116.62 -55.13
C ILE A 71 -9.48 -116.13 -56.23
N ARG A 72 -9.86 -117.00 -57.18
CA ARG A 72 -10.81 -116.62 -58.24
C ARG A 72 -12.20 -116.33 -57.70
N VAL A 73 -12.67 -117.13 -56.73
CA VAL A 73 -13.95 -116.90 -56.03
C VAL A 73 -13.91 -115.57 -55.26
N ASP A 74 -12.85 -115.31 -54.51
CA ASP A 74 -12.70 -114.09 -53.70
C ASP A 74 -12.58 -112.82 -54.57
N ILE A 75 -11.86 -112.86 -55.72
CA ILE A 75 -11.80 -111.73 -56.67
C ILE A 75 -13.19 -111.42 -57.24
N PHE A 76 -13.93 -112.45 -57.69
CA PHE A 76 -15.28 -112.27 -58.23
C PHE A 76 -16.23 -111.69 -57.17
N ILE A 77 -16.20 -112.24 -55.96
CA ILE A 77 -17.02 -111.74 -54.84
C ILE A 77 -16.64 -110.29 -54.50
N LYS A 78 -15.36 -109.93 -54.53
CA LYS A 78 -14.88 -108.56 -54.28
C LYS A 78 -15.34 -107.56 -55.32
N GLU A 79 -15.22 -107.88 -56.61
CA GLU A 79 -15.75 -107.03 -57.68
C GLU A 79 -17.27 -106.88 -57.58
N TRP A 80 -17.97 -107.97 -57.25
CA TRP A 80 -19.42 -107.95 -57.09
C TRP A 80 -19.87 -107.11 -55.89
N ILE A 81 -19.27 -107.28 -54.70
CA ILE A 81 -19.55 -106.45 -53.52
C ILE A 81 -19.23 -104.98 -53.79
N GLY A 82 -18.18 -104.69 -54.57
CA GLY A 82 -17.81 -103.33 -54.95
C GLY A 82 -18.87 -102.60 -55.79
N GLN A 83 -19.64 -103.32 -56.61
CA GLN A 83 -20.63 -102.76 -57.52
C GLN A 83 -22.08 -102.86 -57.04
N ASN A 84 -22.35 -103.67 -56.02
CA ASN A 84 -23.71 -103.95 -55.55
C ASN A 84 -23.95 -103.36 -54.15
N PRO A 85 -25.08 -102.65 -53.93
CA PRO A 85 -25.41 -102.13 -52.62
C PRO A 85 -25.89 -103.28 -51.71
N VAL A 86 -25.02 -103.74 -50.82
CA VAL A 86 -25.27 -104.92 -49.97
C VAL A 86 -24.96 -104.68 -48.48
N LEU A 87 -24.60 -103.45 -48.11
CA LEU A 87 -24.30 -103.05 -46.73
C LEU A 87 -25.34 -102.06 -46.20
N ARG A 88 -25.49 -101.99 -44.88
CA ARG A 88 -26.30 -100.95 -44.22
C ARG A 88 -25.41 -99.94 -43.52
N SER A 89 -25.70 -98.67 -43.73
CA SER A 89 -25.18 -97.61 -42.87
C SER A 89 -25.98 -97.56 -41.57
N ARG A 90 -25.52 -96.74 -40.62
CA ARG A 90 -26.03 -96.72 -39.25
C ARG A 90 -27.44 -96.16 -39.13
N ASN A 91 -27.74 -95.07 -39.83
CA ASN A 91 -29.01 -94.34 -39.70
C ASN A 91 -29.97 -94.61 -40.87
N LEU A 92 -29.45 -94.84 -42.08
CA LEU A 92 -30.24 -95.11 -43.28
C LEU A 92 -30.51 -96.61 -43.43
N LYS A 93 -31.79 -96.95 -43.63
CA LYS A 93 -32.23 -98.34 -43.86
C LYS A 93 -32.03 -98.84 -45.29
N HIS A 94 -31.49 -98.00 -46.18
CA HIS A 94 -31.22 -98.35 -47.57
C HIS A 94 -29.88 -99.07 -47.72
N TRP A 95 -29.79 -99.93 -48.74
CA TRP A 95 -28.54 -100.62 -49.03
C TRP A 95 -27.51 -99.67 -49.65
N ARG A 96 -26.28 -99.76 -49.18
CA ARG A 96 -25.15 -98.89 -49.53
C ARG A 96 -24.04 -99.71 -50.20
N LEU A 97 -23.35 -99.05 -51.12
CA LEU A 97 -22.10 -99.55 -51.69
C LEU A 97 -21.02 -99.54 -50.60
N ILE A 98 -20.09 -100.49 -50.69
CA ILE A 98 -18.96 -100.58 -49.75
C ILE A 98 -18.07 -99.33 -49.77
N SER A 99 -18.03 -98.58 -50.87
CA SER A 99 -17.32 -97.31 -51.01
C SER A 99 -18.01 -96.13 -50.32
N HIS A 100 -19.31 -96.24 -50.01
CA HIS A 100 -20.10 -95.17 -49.38
C HIS A 100 -20.14 -95.26 -47.85
N VAL A 101 -19.55 -96.32 -47.28
CA VAL A 101 -19.51 -96.55 -45.85
C VAL A 101 -18.06 -96.77 -45.41
N ALA A 102 -17.72 -96.21 -44.27
CA ALA A 102 -16.44 -96.37 -43.63
C ALA A 102 -16.64 -96.88 -42.20
N ARG A 103 -15.56 -97.39 -41.61
CA ARG A 103 -15.49 -97.61 -40.17
C ARG A 103 -14.71 -96.45 -39.54
N PRO A 104 -15.25 -95.75 -38.53
CA PRO A 104 -14.58 -94.63 -37.89
C PRO A 104 -13.26 -95.10 -37.26
N GLY A 105 -13.26 -96.24 -36.55
CA GLY A 105 -12.06 -96.75 -35.90
C GLY A 105 -11.89 -96.15 -34.51
N ALA A 106 -11.13 -96.84 -33.65
CA ALA A 106 -11.12 -96.58 -32.21
C ALA A 106 -10.71 -95.15 -31.79
N ASP A 107 -9.94 -94.45 -32.62
CA ASP A 107 -9.52 -93.07 -32.36
C ASP A 107 -10.61 -92.02 -32.67
N PHE A 108 -11.63 -92.39 -33.44
CA PHE A 108 -12.71 -91.51 -33.90
C PHE A 108 -14.05 -91.85 -33.26
N GLU A 109 -14.06 -92.75 -32.29
CA GLU A 109 -15.23 -93.21 -31.55
C GLU A 109 -15.17 -92.68 -30.11
N ASP A 110 -16.34 -92.45 -29.50
CA ASP A 110 -16.49 -92.09 -28.10
C ASP A 110 -16.51 -93.34 -27.19
N GLU A 111 -16.72 -93.14 -25.89
CA GLU A 111 -16.75 -94.22 -24.89
C GLU A 111 -17.88 -95.24 -25.13
N ASN A 112 -18.90 -94.90 -25.91
CA ASN A 112 -20.01 -95.77 -26.28
C ASN A 112 -19.78 -96.49 -27.62
N ASN A 113 -18.58 -96.37 -28.21
CA ASN A 113 -18.24 -96.81 -29.57
C ASN A 113 -19.05 -96.09 -30.66
N GLU A 114 -19.43 -94.84 -30.39
CA GLU A 114 -20.14 -94.01 -31.36
C GLU A 114 -19.20 -92.99 -32.00
N PRO A 115 -19.31 -92.72 -33.31
CA PRO A 115 -18.44 -91.74 -33.97
C PRO A 115 -18.53 -90.37 -33.30
N LEU A 116 -17.36 -89.74 -33.08
CA LEU A 116 -17.26 -88.44 -32.42
C LEU A 116 -18.07 -87.38 -33.19
N LEU A 117 -17.95 -87.38 -34.52
CA LEU A 117 -18.69 -86.53 -35.46
C LEU A 117 -19.35 -87.39 -36.53
N GLU A 118 -20.48 -86.91 -37.05
CA GLU A 118 -21.29 -87.61 -38.05
C GLU A 118 -21.66 -86.64 -39.17
N ASP A 119 -21.82 -87.17 -40.38
CA ASP A 119 -22.47 -86.46 -41.48
C ASP A 119 -23.94 -86.92 -41.55
N PRO A 120 -24.90 -86.09 -41.11
CA PRO A 120 -26.32 -86.46 -41.13
C PRO A 120 -26.87 -86.67 -42.54
N MET A 121 -26.25 -86.06 -43.56
CA MET A 121 -26.72 -86.12 -44.96
C MET A 121 -26.25 -87.39 -45.65
N HIS A 122 -24.99 -87.77 -45.45
CA HIS A 122 -24.39 -88.87 -46.19
C HIS A 122 -24.36 -90.20 -45.43
N ASP A 123 -24.54 -90.20 -44.10
CA ASP A 123 -24.53 -91.38 -43.22
C ASP A 123 -23.38 -92.34 -43.58
N THR A 124 -22.17 -91.83 -43.42
CA THR A 124 -20.93 -92.41 -43.97
C THR A 124 -20.42 -93.61 -43.17
N PHE A 125 -21.10 -94.04 -42.10
CA PHE A 125 -20.60 -95.09 -41.22
C PHE A 125 -21.43 -96.38 -41.32
N LEU A 126 -20.75 -97.53 -41.27
CA LEU A 126 -21.36 -98.85 -41.24
C LEU A 126 -22.20 -99.05 -39.96
N SER A 127 -23.35 -99.72 -40.05
CA SER A 127 -24.20 -100.03 -38.89
C SER A 127 -23.48 -100.85 -37.80
N HIS A 128 -23.77 -100.55 -36.53
CA HIS A 128 -23.32 -101.29 -35.35
C HIS A 128 -23.85 -102.74 -35.28
N ASP A 129 -24.92 -103.05 -36.03
CA ASP A 129 -25.48 -104.40 -36.09
C ASP A 129 -24.50 -105.40 -36.75
N TYR A 130 -23.51 -104.92 -37.51
CA TYR A 130 -22.45 -105.77 -38.07
C TYR A 130 -21.45 -106.19 -36.97
N PRO A 131 -21.27 -107.51 -36.72
CA PRO A 131 -20.26 -107.98 -35.79
C PRO A 131 -18.85 -107.51 -36.18
N LEU A 132 -17.97 -107.26 -35.21
CA LEU A 132 -16.58 -106.83 -35.46
C LEU A 132 -15.85 -107.75 -36.45
N ALA A 133 -16.03 -109.07 -36.32
CA ALA A 133 -15.44 -110.06 -37.24
C ALA A 133 -15.98 -109.93 -38.68
N ALA A 134 -17.23 -109.51 -38.85
CA ALA A 134 -17.84 -109.26 -40.16
C ALA A 134 -17.25 -108.02 -40.81
N ALA A 135 -17.15 -106.91 -40.06
CA ALA A 135 -16.54 -105.67 -40.54
C ALA A 135 -15.04 -105.83 -40.86
N LEU A 136 -14.29 -106.59 -40.06
CA LEU A 136 -12.89 -106.93 -40.34
C LEU A 136 -12.76 -107.77 -41.62
N SER A 137 -13.71 -108.68 -41.88
CA SER A 137 -13.74 -109.44 -43.12
C SER A 137 -13.99 -108.53 -44.32
N LEU A 138 -14.91 -107.57 -44.22
CA LEU A 138 -15.22 -106.59 -45.28
C LEU A 138 -14.05 -105.67 -45.64
N LYS A 139 -13.10 -105.44 -44.72
CA LYS A 139 -11.89 -104.64 -45.00
C LYS A 139 -11.08 -105.18 -46.18
N ASP A 140 -10.93 -106.51 -46.27
CA ASP A 140 -10.21 -107.15 -47.37
C ASP A 140 -10.95 -107.00 -48.72
N TYR A 141 -12.25 -106.71 -48.67
CA TYR A 141 -13.15 -106.57 -49.81
C TYR A 141 -13.44 -105.10 -50.20
N GLY A 142 -12.86 -104.11 -49.51
CA GLY A 142 -12.90 -102.71 -49.91
C GLY A 142 -13.52 -101.73 -48.91
N LEU A 143 -13.85 -102.15 -47.68
CA LEU A 143 -14.37 -101.24 -46.64
C LEU A 143 -13.27 -100.27 -46.16
N ALA A 144 -13.52 -98.97 -46.32
CA ALA A 144 -12.57 -97.91 -45.95
C ALA A 144 -12.56 -97.63 -44.43
N ALA A 145 -11.43 -97.13 -43.93
CA ALA A 145 -11.32 -96.55 -42.59
C ALA A 145 -11.36 -95.01 -42.69
N LEU A 146 -11.93 -94.34 -41.68
CA LEU A 146 -11.96 -92.88 -41.62
C LEU A 146 -10.54 -92.32 -41.46
N THR A 147 -10.18 -91.35 -42.29
CA THR A 147 -8.88 -90.65 -42.22
C THR A 147 -8.96 -89.37 -41.39
N ARG A 148 -7.81 -88.87 -40.92
CA ARG A 148 -7.72 -87.61 -40.16
C ARG A 148 -8.27 -86.42 -40.95
N SER A 149 -7.92 -86.32 -42.23
CA SER A 149 -8.39 -85.24 -43.11
C SER A 149 -9.92 -85.27 -43.29
N GLN A 150 -10.51 -86.46 -43.50
CA GLN A 150 -11.97 -86.63 -43.55
C GLN A 150 -12.65 -86.26 -42.22
N PHE A 151 -12.00 -86.54 -41.08
CA PHE A 151 -12.52 -86.09 -39.78
C PHE A 151 -12.48 -84.56 -39.64
N LEU A 152 -11.46 -83.88 -40.18
CA LEU A 152 -11.43 -82.41 -40.21
C LEU A 152 -12.53 -81.84 -41.10
N ASP A 153 -12.83 -82.47 -42.24
CA ASP A 153 -13.95 -82.08 -43.10
C ASP A 153 -15.28 -82.19 -42.31
N LEU A 154 -15.48 -83.27 -41.55
CA LEU A 154 -16.65 -83.43 -40.67
C LEU A 154 -16.71 -82.38 -39.55
N LEU A 155 -15.56 -81.97 -39.01
CA LEU A 155 -15.48 -80.94 -37.97
C LEU A 155 -15.82 -79.56 -38.52
N GLU A 156 -15.39 -79.23 -39.74
CA GLU A 156 -15.75 -77.99 -40.41
C GLU A 156 -17.26 -77.93 -40.67
N ILE A 157 -17.83 -79.01 -41.20
CA ILE A 157 -19.29 -79.14 -41.40
C ILE A 157 -20.03 -78.98 -40.06
N ASP A 158 -19.54 -79.58 -38.97
CA ASP A 158 -20.13 -79.42 -37.64
C ASP A 158 -20.07 -77.97 -37.15
N LEU A 159 -18.94 -77.28 -37.31
CA LEU A 159 -18.74 -75.91 -36.83
C LEU A 159 -19.54 -74.86 -37.63
N GLU A 160 -19.85 -75.13 -38.90
CA GLU A 160 -20.75 -74.32 -39.73
C GLU A 160 -22.23 -74.52 -39.33
N ASN A 161 -22.57 -75.66 -38.73
CA ASN A 161 -23.93 -75.97 -38.30
C ASN A 161 -24.33 -75.15 -37.04
N PRO A 162 -25.48 -74.46 -37.04
CA PRO A 162 -26.00 -73.79 -35.83
C PRO A 162 -26.16 -74.72 -34.62
N ASN A 163 -26.43 -76.01 -34.87
CA ASN A 163 -26.56 -77.07 -33.87
C ASN A 163 -25.28 -77.91 -33.72
N SER A 164 -24.11 -77.32 -33.98
CA SER A 164 -22.78 -77.94 -33.83
C SER A 164 -22.70 -78.80 -32.56
N LYS A 165 -22.36 -80.08 -32.71
CA LYS A 165 -22.10 -81.01 -31.61
C LYS A 165 -20.90 -80.52 -30.80
N MET A 166 -19.90 -79.90 -31.45
CA MET A 166 -18.77 -79.26 -30.77
C MET A 166 -19.19 -78.11 -29.85
N ARG A 167 -20.26 -77.37 -30.17
CA ARG A 167 -20.74 -76.25 -29.34
C ARG A 167 -21.81 -76.64 -28.32
N THR A 168 -22.65 -77.64 -28.64
CA THR A 168 -23.87 -77.97 -27.88
C THR A 168 -23.69 -79.17 -26.94
N ASN A 169 -22.71 -80.05 -27.17
CA ASN A 169 -22.53 -81.25 -26.37
C ASN A 169 -22.00 -80.90 -24.96
N THR A 170 -22.62 -81.46 -23.92
CA THR A 170 -22.25 -81.24 -22.52
C THR A 170 -21.36 -82.35 -21.95
N SER A 171 -21.11 -83.43 -22.72
CA SER A 171 -20.30 -84.56 -22.28
C SER A 171 -18.81 -84.20 -22.19
N LYS A 172 -18.27 -84.24 -20.97
CA LYS A 172 -16.83 -84.01 -20.71
C LYS A 172 -15.96 -85.07 -21.38
N SER A 173 -16.38 -86.33 -21.39
CA SER A 173 -15.61 -87.41 -22.01
C SER A 173 -15.57 -87.29 -23.52
N TRP A 174 -16.67 -86.86 -24.15
CA TRP A 174 -16.71 -86.56 -25.58
C TRP A 174 -15.74 -85.42 -25.94
N HIS A 175 -15.82 -84.28 -25.24
CA HIS A 175 -14.89 -83.15 -25.46
C HIS A 175 -13.43 -83.54 -25.24
N SER A 176 -13.16 -84.40 -24.26
CA SER A 176 -11.81 -84.91 -24.01
C SER A 176 -11.32 -85.84 -25.12
N ALA A 177 -12.20 -86.67 -25.68
CA ALA A 177 -11.87 -87.53 -26.82
C ALA A 177 -11.58 -86.71 -28.08
N VAL A 178 -12.42 -85.72 -28.40
CA VAL A 178 -12.16 -84.77 -29.49
C VAL A 178 -10.85 -84.02 -29.25
N ALA A 179 -10.61 -83.49 -28.04
CA ALA A 179 -9.39 -82.77 -27.74
C ALA A 179 -8.12 -83.63 -27.88
N ARG A 180 -8.17 -84.91 -27.47
CA ARG A 180 -7.07 -85.87 -27.67
C ARG A 180 -6.80 -86.13 -29.15
N LEU A 181 -7.85 -86.30 -29.96
CA LEU A 181 -7.73 -86.51 -31.39
C LEU A 181 -7.15 -85.27 -32.10
N LEU A 182 -7.70 -84.08 -31.83
CA LEU A 182 -7.22 -82.83 -32.40
C LEU A 182 -5.78 -82.51 -32.00
N SER A 183 -5.40 -82.78 -30.75
CA SER A 183 -4.01 -82.64 -30.29
C SER A 183 -3.04 -83.55 -31.06
N ARG A 184 -3.49 -84.74 -31.48
CA ARG A 184 -2.69 -85.66 -32.31
C ARG A 184 -2.64 -85.23 -33.77
N ILE A 185 -3.66 -84.54 -34.28
CA ILE A 185 -3.67 -84.00 -35.64
C ILE A 185 -2.78 -82.74 -35.73
N LEU A 186 -2.70 -81.95 -34.65
CA LEU A 186 -1.85 -80.75 -34.57
C LEU A 186 -0.34 -81.03 -34.72
N THR A 187 0.11 -82.28 -34.58
CA THR A 187 1.52 -82.67 -34.79
C THR A 187 1.88 -82.97 -36.26
N ASP A 188 0.90 -82.94 -37.17
CA ASP A 188 1.06 -83.19 -38.62
C ASP A 188 0.94 -81.87 -39.45
N ASP A 189 1.09 -81.97 -40.78
CA ASP A 189 1.04 -80.85 -41.75
C ASP A 189 -0.32 -80.07 -41.76
N GLU A 190 -1.37 -80.57 -41.09
CA GLU A 190 -2.71 -79.93 -41.02
C GLU A 190 -2.85 -78.88 -39.89
N CYS A 191 -1.76 -78.51 -39.21
CA CYS A 191 -1.76 -77.60 -38.05
C CYS A 191 -2.32 -76.19 -38.35
N SER A 192 -2.05 -75.64 -39.54
CA SER A 192 -2.55 -74.32 -39.96
C SER A 192 -4.08 -74.30 -40.12
N ARG A 193 -4.65 -75.39 -40.66
CA ARG A 193 -6.09 -75.59 -40.84
C ARG A 193 -6.80 -75.54 -39.49
N LEU A 194 -6.33 -76.31 -38.51
CA LEU A 194 -6.91 -76.34 -37.16
C LEU A 194 -6.83 -75.00 -36.41
N LYS A 195 -5.74 -74.24 -36.54
CA LYS A 195 -5.59 -72.92 -35.89
C LYS A 195 -6.58 -71.89 -36.41
N SER A 196 -7.06 -72.02 -37.65
CA SER A 196 -8.05 -71.12 -38.24
C SER A 196 -9.49 -71.39 -37.79
N LEU A 197 -9.77 -72.58 -37.26
CA LEU A 197 -11.12 -72.97 -36.84
C LEU A 197 -11.50 -72.39 -35.48
N PRO A 198 -12.78 -72.02 -35.26
CA PRO A 198 -13.28 -71.47 -33.99
C PRO A 198 -13.43 -72.57 -32.92
N LEU A 199 -12.30 -73.08 -32.43
CA LEU A 199 -12.22 -74.20 -31.48
C LEU A 199 -12.05 -73.76 -30.02
N ILE A 200 -11.87 -72.47 -29.75
CA ILE A 200 -11.63 -71.96 -28.40
C ILE A 200 -12.87 -71.22 -27.90
N GLN A 201 -13.49 -71.77 -26.86
CA GLN A 201 -14.58 -71.12 -26.14
C GLN A 201 -14.05 -70.01 -25.22
N LEU A 202 -14.57 -68.80 -25.36
CA LEU A 202 -14.28 -67.63 -24.52
C LEU A 202 -15.18 -67.59 -23.28
N THR A 203 -14.85 -66.70 -22.33
CA THR A 203 -15.61 -66.49 -21.08
C THR A 203 -17.05 -66.01 -21.30
N ASP A 204 -17.29 -65.24 -22.37
CA ASP A 204 -18.63 -64.78 -22.78
C ASP A 204 -19.48 -65.89 -23.46
N GLY A 205 -18.91 -67.09 -23.62
CA GLY A 205 -19.55 -68.23 -24.27
C GLY A 205 -19.39 -68.27 -25.79
N SER A 206 -18.80 -67.23 -26.42
CA SER A 206 -18.49 -67.22 -27.84
C SER A 206 -17.32 -68.16 -28.18
N TRP A 207 -17.21 -68.56 -29.45
CA TRP A 207 -16.13 -69.42 -29.92
C TRP A 207 -15.24 -68.67 -30.90
N THR A 208 -13.93 -68.76 -30.72
CA THR A 208 -12.94 -68.00 -31.48
C THR A 208 -11.78 -68.88 -31.95
N SER A 209 -10.99 -68.32 -32.86
CA SER A 209 -9.76 -68.88 -33.41
C SER A 209 -8.58 -68.03 -32.91
N VAL A 210 -7.42 -68.67 -32.70
CA VAL A 210 -6.16 -67.96 -32.45
C VAL A 210 -5.70 -67.12 -33.65
N ALA A 211 -6.16 -67.41 -34.86
CA ALA A 211 -5.85 -66.64 -36.06
C ALA A 211 -6.51 -65.25 -36.04
N SER A 212 -7.63 -65.10 -35.31
CA SER A 212 -8.26 -63.81 -35.08
C SER A 212 -7.46 -62.92 -34.09
N GLY A 213 -6.40 -63.46 -33.48
CA GLY A 213 -5.43 -62.77 -32.62
C GLY A 213 -5.29 -63.40 -31.21
N PRO A 214 -4.58 -62.74 -30.27
CA PRO A 214 -4.18 -63.36 -29.01
C PRO A 214 -5.37 -63.69 -28.11
N VAL A 215 -5.31 -64.89 -27.52
CA VAL A 215 -6.25 -65.40 -26.51
C VAL A 215 -5.43 -65.84 -25.30
N TYR A 216 -5.92 -65.52 -24.10
CA TYR A 216 -5.22 -65.78 -22.85
C TYR A 216 -5.99 -66.78 -21.98
N PHE A 217 -5.27 -67.53 -21.15
CA PHE A 217 -5.89 -68.31 -20.07
C PHE A 217 -6.47 -67.39 -18.98
N PRO A 218 -7.50 -67.84 -18.25
CA PRO A 218 -8.25 -67.01 -17.28
C PRO A 218 -7.49 -66.62 -16.01
N ASP A 219 -6.38 -67.30 -15.72
CA ASP A 219 -5.59 -67.10 -14.52
C ASP A 219 -4.17 -66.67 -14.90
N ALA A 220 -3.64 -65.67 -14.21
CA ALA A 220 -2.22 -65.28 -14.24
C ALA A 220 -1.59 -65.61 -12.88
N GLU A 221 -0.75 -66.65 -12.81
CA GLU A 221 -0.06 -67.07 -11.57
C GLU A 221 -1.01 -67.24 -10.36
N ASN A 222 -2.17 -67.86 -10.57
CA ASN A 222 -3.25 -68.05 -9.58
C ASN A 222 -4.07 -66.79 -9.21
N SER A 223 -3.90 -65.69 -9.93
CA SER A 223 -4.77 -64.51 -9.84
C SER A 223 -5.72 -64.46 -11.03
N CYS A 224 -7.02 -64.38 -10.77
CA CYS A 224 -8.02 -64.23 -11.83
C CYS A 224 -7.85 -62.89 -12.56
N LEU A 225 -7.94 -62.91 -13.88
CA LEU A 225 -7.91 -61.69 -14.70
C LEU A 225 -9.18 -60.85 -14.46
N PRO A 226 -9.08 -59.52 -14.31
CA PRO A 226 -10.25 -58.65 -14.28
C PRO A 226 -11.12 -58.81 -15.53
N GLU A 227 -12.41 -59.12 -15.35
CA GLU A 227 -13.38 -59.23 -16.45
C GLU A 227 -13.48 -57.95 -17.29
N ALA A 228 -13.19 -56.80 -16.68
CA ALA A 228 -13.21 -55.49 -17.29
C ALA A 228 -12.04 -55.21 -18.26
N LEU A 229 -11.01 -56.06 -18.30
CA LEU A 229 -9.96 -55.94 -19.32
C LEU A 229 -10.54 -56.43 -20.65
N ASN A 230 -10.52 -55.58 -21.68
CA ASN A 230 -11.01 -55.92 -23.02
C ASN A 230 -10.04 -56.87 -23.77
N ILE A 231 -9.76 -58.02 -23.16
CA ILE A 231 -8.87 -59.06 -23.66
C ILE A 231 -9.68 -60.35 -23.87
N ARG A 232 -9.28 -61.15 -24.86
CA ARG A 232 -9.94 -62.43 -25.12
C ARG A 232 -9.44 -63.49 -24.15
N VAL A 233 -10.31 -63.89 -23.23
CA VAL A 233 -10.01 -64.89 -22.21
C VAL A 233 -10.72 -66.20 -22.51
N ALA A 234 -9.99 -67.30 -22.52
CA ALA A 234 -10.55 -68.64 -22.67
C ALA A 234 -11.43 -68.99 -21.45
N SER A 235 -12.55 -69.69 -21.71
CA SER A 235 -13.50 -70.11 -20.67
C SER A 235 -12.79 -70.87 -19.53
N TYR A 236 -13.12 -70.50 -18.30
CA TYR A 236 -12.59 -71.14 -17.10
C TYR A 236 -12.91 -72.63 -17.06
N LEU A 237 -14.16 -73.00 -17.33
CA LEU A 237 -14.60 -74.40 -17.33
C LEU A 237 -13.86 -75.23 -18.38
N ALA A 238 -13.63 -74.67 -19.57
CA ALA A 238 -12.86 -75.32 -20.62
C ALA A 238 -11.38 -75.49 -20.26
N SER A 239 -10.83 -74.52 -19.50
CA SER A 239 -9.42 -74.48 -19.12
C SER A 239 -9.07 -75.33 -17.89
N GLN A 240 -10.07 -75.83 -17.16
CA GLN A 240 -9.89 -76.77 -16.04
C GLN A 240 -9.77 -78.23 -16.52
N GLU A 241 -10.36 -78.57 -17.66
CA GLU A 241 -10.27 -79.92 -18.23
C GLU A 241 -8.88 -80.16 -18.85
N PRO A 242 -8.09 -81.15 -18.37
CA PRO A 242 -6.68 -81.31 -18.77
C PRO A 242 -6.46 -81.38 -20.28
N GLU A 243 -7.31 -82.12 -20.99
CA GLU A 243 -7.11 -82.39 -22.41
C GLU A 243 -7.53 -81.22 -23.28
N ARG A 244 -8.57 -80.48 -22.87
CA ARG A 244 -8.95 -79.21 -23.52
C ARG A 244 -7.92 -78.12 -23.25
N LYS A 245 -7.39 -78.03 -22.04
CA LYS A 245 -6.29 -77.10 -21.69
C LYS A 245 -5.04 -77.39 -22.52
N SER A 246 -4.70 -78.67 -22.69
CA SER A 246 -3.59 -79.11 -23.55
C SER A 246 -3.83 -78.69 -25.01
N LEU A 247 -5.02 -78.94 -25.55
CA LEU A 247 -5.40 -78.51 -26.90
C LEU A 247 -5.30 -76.98 -27.07
N TYR A 248 -5.86 -76.20 -26.15
CA TYR A 248 -5.80 -74.73 -26.21
C TYR A 248 -4.36 -74.21 -26.19
N ARG A 249 -3.50 -74.81 -25.38
CA ARG A 249 -2.06 -74.50 -25.36
C ARG A 249 -1.39 -74.81 -26.70
N GLN A 250 -1.73 -75.94 -27.32
CA GLN A 250 -1.19 -76.33 -28.64
C GLN A 250 -1.72 -75.45 -29.78
N LEU A 251 -2.98 -75.00 -29.69
CA LEU A 251 -3.56 -74.05 -30.64
C LEU A 251 -2.88 -72.67 -30.56
N GLY A 252 -2.43 -72.25 -29.38
CA GLY A 252 -1.69 -70.99 -29.18
C GLY A 252 -2.28 -70.03 -28.15
N VAL A 253 -3.11 -70.53 -27.23
CA VAL A 253 -3.59 -69.74 -26.08
C VAL A 253 -2.42 -69.50 -25.11
N SER A 254 -2.17 -68.23 -24.80
CA SER A 254 -1.02 -67.80 -24.00
C SER A 254 -1.32 -67.74 -22.51
N GLN A 255 -0.30 -67.99 -21.69
CA GLN A 255 -0.35 -67.81 -20.24
C GLN A 255 0.14 -66.40 -19.88
N THR A 256 -0.69 -65.57 -19.25
CA THR A 256 -0.34 -64.19 -18.88
C THR A 256 0.41 -64.16 -17.53
N LYS A 257 1.36 -63.22 -17.39
CA LYS A 257 2.06 -62.94 -16.13
C LYS A 257 1.41 -61.77 -15.38
N VAL A 258 1.52 -61.76 -14.04
CA VAL A 258 0.94 -60.69 -13.20
C VAL A 258 1.42 -59.30 -13.61
N ILE A 259 2.71 -59.14 -13.94
CA ILE A 259 3.30 -57.85 -14.35
C ILE A 259 2.67 -57.35 -15.66
N GLU A 260 2.42 -58.24 -16.62
CA GLU A 260 1.80 -57.88 -17.91
C GLU A 260 0.35 -57.42 -17.71
N VAL A 261 -0.41 -58.08 -16.84
CA VAL A 261 -1.78 -57.68 -16.49
C VAL A 261 -1.80 -56.32 -15.78
N ARG A 262 -0.86 -56.11 -14.84
CA ARG A 262 -0.71 -54.82 -14.16
C ARG A 262 -0.41 -53.71 -15.17
N GLN A 263 0.47 -53.94 -16.14
CA GLN A 263 0.76 -52.95 -17.18
C GLN A 263 -0.45 -52.68 -18.07
N MET A 264 -1.20 -53.71 -18.50
CA MET A 264 -2.43 -53.53 -19.28
C MET A 264 -3.49 -52.71 -18.53
N ILE A 265 -3.63 -52.92 -17.21
CA ILE A 265 -4.53 -52.12 -16.36
C ILE A 265 -4.09 -50.65 -16.34
N LEU A 266 -2.78 -50.41 -16.18
CA LEU A 266 -2.22 -49.06 -16.13
C LEU A 266 -2.34 -48.33 -17.47
N ASP A 267 -2.02 -49.00 -18.58
CA ASP A 267 -2.24 -48.50 -19.94
C ASP A 267 -3.73 -48.17 -20.18
N SER A 268 -4.65 -48.97 -19.61
CA SER A 268 -6.10 -48.72 -19.69
C SER A 268 -6.51 -47.42 -18.99
N PHE A 269 -5.82 -47.01 -17.92
CA PHE A 269 -6.04 -45.70 -17.29
C PHE A 269 -5.48 -44.52 -18.12
N GLU A 270 -4.52 -44.76 -19.02
CA GLU A 270 -3.96 -43.73 -19.92
C GLU A 270 -4.76 -43.60 -21.24
N CYS A 271 -5.10 -44.72 -21.88
CA CYS A 271 -5.68 -44.76 -23.23
C CYS A 271 -7.16 -44.36 -23.35
N SER A 272 -7.82 -43.95 -22.26
CA SER A 272 -9.10 -43.23 -22.23
C SER A 272 -10.20 -43.82 -23.14
N GLY A 273 -10.71 -45.00 -22.76
CA GLY A 273 -12.10 -45.40 -23.04
C GLY A 273 -12.98 -45.10 -21.83
N THR A 274 -14.31 -45.07 -21.99
CA THR A 274 -15.28 -44.83 -20.91
C THR A 274 -15.23 -45.95 -19.85
N LEU A 275 -14.27 -45.89 -18.92
CA LEU A 275 -14.19 -46.81 -17.78
C LEU A 275 -15.40 -46.57 -16.87
N SER A 276 -16.10 -47.63 -16.50
CA SER A 276 -17.16 -47.55 -15.49
C SER A 276 -16.58 -47.65 -14.08
N LEU A 277 -17.37 -47.27 -13.07
CA LEU A 277 -17.00 -47.42 -11.66
C LEU A 277 -16.61 -48.88 -11.32
N LYS A 278 -17.33 -49.85 -11.90
CA LYS A 278 -17.09 -51.28 -11.70
C LYS A 278 -15.75 -51.73 -12.31
N ASP A 279 -15.36 -51.14 -13.44
CA ASP A 279 -14.09 -51.44 -14.10
C ASP A 279 -12.92 -50.94 -13.26
N VAL A 280 -12.99 -49.67 -12.82
CA VAL A 280 -11.96 -49.06 -11.95
C VAL A 280 -11.84 -49.82 -10.64
N GLN A 281 -12.96 -50.21 -10.02
CA GLN A 281 -12.95 -51.00 -8.80
C GLN A 281 -12.26 -52.36 -9.01
N SER A 282 -12.58 -53.07 -10.09
CA SER A 282 -11.97 -54.35 -10.44
C SER A 282 -10.46 -54.23 -10.69
N TYR A 283 -10.04 -53.15 -11.35
CA TYR A 283 -8.63 -52.83 -11.59
C TYR A 283 -7.87 -52.54 -10.29
N LEU A 284 -8.45 -51.71 -9.40
CA LEU A 284 -7.85 -51.40 -8.11
C LEU A 284 -7.76 -52.65 -7.21
N HIS A 285 -8.78 -53.51 -7.23
CA HIS A 285 -8.76 -54.79 -6.50
C HIS A 285 -7.61 -55.67 -6.96
N TYR A 286 -7.42 -55.82 -8.27
CA TYR A 286 -6.31 -56.60 -8.82
C TYR A 286 -4.95 -55.98 -8.47
N LEU A 287 -4.81 -54.66 -8.61
CA LEU A 287 -3.58 -53.93 -8.27
C LEU A 287 -3.20 -54.04 -6.78
N TYR A 288 -4.20 -54.11 -5.90
CA TYR A 288 -4.03 -54.34 -4.47
C TYR A 288 -3.64 -55.78 -4.15
N LEU A 289 -4.38 -56.77 -4.67
CA LEU A 289 -4.10 -58.18 -4.40
C LEU A 289 -2.75 -58.65 -4.95
N THR A 290 -2.26 -57.98 -6.00
CA THR A 290 -0.95 -58.27 -6.62
C THR A 290 0.14 -57.30 -6.17
N HIS A 291 -0.10 -56.48 -5.16
CA HIS A 291 0.92 -55.57 -4.61
C HIS A 291 2.03 -56.36 -3.91
N GLN A 292 3.27 -56.18 -4.35
CA GLN A 292 4.46 -56.72 -3.70
C GLN A 292 5.20 -55.58 -2.99
N SER A 293 5.85 -55.89 -1.87
CA SER A 293 6.43 -54.98 -0.86
C SER A 293 6.98 -53.65 -1.39
N PHE A 294 6.81 -52.62 -0.55
CA PHE A 294 7.15 -51.22 -0.77
C PHE A 294 8.63 -51.00 -1.17
N THR A 295 8.91 -50.86 -2.47
CA THR A 295 10.16 -50.33 -3.01
C THR A 295 9.85 -49.12 -3.90
N LEU A 296 10.76 -48.15 -3.97
CA LEU A 296 10.54 -46.91 -4.74
C LEU A 296 10.27 -47.17 -6.24
N GLU A 297 10.76 -48.28 -6.77
CA GLU A 297 10.51 -48.76 -8.13
C GLU A 297 9.04 -49.19 -8.34
N ASN A 298 8.34 -49.58 -7.27
CA ASN A 298 6.92 -49.98 -7.27
C ASN A 298 5.93 -48.81 -7.12
N GLU A 299 6.38 -47.57 -6.86
CA GLU A 299 5.51 -46.38 -6.77
C GLU A 299 5.22 -45.72 -8.13
N ARG A 300 6.19 -45.76 -9.06
CA ARG A 300 6.06 -45.18 -10.41
C ARG A 300 4.87 -45.71 -11.23
N PRO A 301 4.46 -46.98 -11.12
CA PRO A 301 3.29 -47.48 -11.84
C PRO A 301 1.97 -46.88 -11.33
N TYR A 302 1.87 -46.50 -10.05
CA TYR A 302 0.62 -46.00 -9.47
C TYR A 302 0.29 -44.55 -9.87
N ARG A 303 1.21 -43.83 -10.53
CA ARG A 303 0.98 -42.46 -11.03
C ARG A 303 -0.12 -42.38 -12.08
N GLN A 304 -0.33 -43.46 -12.81
CA GLN A 304 -1.31 -43.55 -13.89
C GLN A 304 -2.69 -43.95 -13.36
N VAL A 305 -2.80 -44.41 -12.11
CA VAL A 305 -4.05 -44.85 -11.52
C VAL A 305 -5.02 -43.68 -11.41
N ARG A 306 -6.26 -43.91 -11.86
CA ARG A 306 -7.36 -42.98 -11.70
C ARG A 306 -8.45 -43.60 -10.84
N VAL A 307 -9.11 -42.78 -10.04
CA VAL A 307 -10.20 -43.19 -9.16
C VAL A 307 -11.43 -42.33 -9.42
N PHE A 308 -12.60 -42.91 -9.17
CA PHE A 308 -13.84 -42.14 -9.19
C PHE A 308 -14.01 -41.36 -7.90
N THR A 309 -14.40 -40.11 -8.05
CA THR A 309 -14.80 -39.23 -6.96
C THR A 309 -16.32 -39.30 -6.73
N THR A 310 -16.81 -38.80 -5.60
CA THR A 310 -18.26 -38.83 -5.24
C THR A 310 -19.16 -38.17 -6.28
N ASP A 311 -18.66 -37.16 -7.01
CA ASP A 311 -19.31 -36.49 -8.13
C ASP A 311 -19.18 -37.24 -9.47
N MET A 312 -18.78 -38.53 -9.44
CA MET A 312 -18.65 -39.41 -10.60
C MET A 312 -17.62 -38.96 -11.64
N ASN A 313 -16.63 -38.16 -11.22
CA ASN A 313 -15.50 -37.77 -12.06
C ASN A 313 -14.32 -38.74 -11.89
N LEU A 314 -13.66 -39.07 -13.00
CA LEU A 314 -12.48 -39.93 -13.00
C LEU A 314 -11.21 -39.06 -12.89
N GLN A 315 -10.57 -39.06 -11.73
CA GLN A 315 -9.42 -38.19 -11.42
C GLN A 315 -8.18 -39.00 -11.02
N CYS A 316 -6.98 -38.43 -11.22
CA CYS A 316 -5.72 -39.04 -10.79
C CYS A 316 -5.30 -38.51 -9.40
N PRO A 317 -5.27 -39.35 -8.34
CA PRO A 317 -4.90 -38.95 -6.99
C PRO A 317 -3.51 -38.32 -6.84
N GLN A 318 -2.61 -38.54 -7.80
CA GLN A 318 -1.28 -37.93 -7.78
C GLN A 318 -1.26 -36.50 -8.34
N SER A 319 -2.23 -36.12 -9.18
CA SER A 319 -2.36 -34.77 -9.72
C SER A 319 -3.39 -33.92 -8.97
N THR A 320 -4.36 -34.56 -8.30
CA THR A 320 -5.46 -33.89 -7.61
C THR A 320 -5.61 -34.44 -6.19
N VAL A 321 -5.83 -33.56 -5.22
CA VAL A 321 -6.01 -33.98 -3.82
C VAL A 321 -7.39 -34.61 -3.65
N ILE A 322 -7.41 -35.92 -3.40
CA ILE A 322 -8.63 -36.70 -3.16
C ILE A 322 -8.64 -37.19 -1.72
N HIS A 323 -9.71 -36.89 -0.98
CA HIS A 323 -9.87 -37.26 0.42
C HIS A 323 -10.64 -38.56 0.60
N LEU A 324 -10.28 -39.33 1.63
CA LEU A 324 -11.02 -40.53 2.04
C LEU A 324 -12.24 -40.15 2.89
N MET A 325 -13.40 -40.76 2.59
CA MET A 325 -14.62 -40.66 3.40
C MET A 325 -14.69 -41.76 4.47
N GLY A 326 -15.25 -41.48 5.64
CA GLY A 326 -15.58 -42.42 6.72
C GLY A 326 -14.57 -42.49 7.88
N THR A 327 -14.02 -41.37 8.35
CA THR A 327 -13.19 -41.38 9.57
C THR A 327 -14.01 -40.91 10.78
N ASP A 328 -14.15 -41.78 11.79
CA ASP A 328 -14.81 -41.50 13.10
C ASP A 328 -14.07 -40.44 13.95
N ASP A 329 -13.14 -39.69 13.37
CA ASP A 329 -12.37 -38.66 14.04
C ASP A 329 -13.19 -37.35 14.11
N PRO A 330 -13.32 -36.71 15.29
CA PRO A 330 -14.05 -35.44 15.44
C PRO A 330 -13.43 -34.26 14.69
N TYR A 331 -12.22 -34.43 14.12
CA TYR A 331 -11.56 -33.47 13.26
C TYR A 331 -11.46 -33.93 11.79
N SER A 332 -12.24 -34.94 11.38
CA SER A 332 -12.41 -35.33 9.98
C SER A 332 -13.26 -34.32 9.20
N LEU A 333 -13.03 -34.18 7.89
CA LEU A 333 -13.81 -33.28 7.01
C LEU A 333 -15.33 -33.49 7.12
N GLU A 334 -15.76 -34.72 7.37
CA GLU A 334 -17.17 -35.12 7.46
C GLU A 334 -17.85 -34.69 8.75
N SER A 335 -17.08 -34.48 9.82
CA SER A 335 -17.61 -34.00 11.10
C SER A 335 -18.01 -32.52 11.08
N PHE A 336 -17.62 -31.78 10.04
CA PHE A 336 -17.83 -30.34 9.92
C PHE A 336 -18.89 -29.95 8.88
N LEU A 337 -19.02 -30.69 7.77
CA LEU A 337 -19.83 -30.29 6.62
C LEU A 337 -20.51 -31.46 5.92
N ASP A 338 -21.67 -31.18 5.31
CA ASP A 338 -22.31 -32.08 4.35
C ASP A 338 -21.37 -32.29 3.15
N PRO A 339 -21.08 -33.55 2.74
CA PRO A 339 -20.27 -33.86 1.56
C PRO A 339 -20.65 -33.07 0.31
N ALA A 340 -21.93 -32.74 0.13
CA ALA A 340 -22.41 -31.95 -1.01
C ALA A 340 -21.92 -30.48 -0.99
N LEU A 341 -21.79 -29.87 0.20
CA LEU A 341 -21.32 -28.49 0.36
C LEU A 341 -19.80 -28.36 0.24
N LEU A 342 -19.07 -29.41 0.62
CA LEU A 342 -17.61 -29.50 0.48
C LEU A 342 -17.18 -29.54 -0.99
N VAL A 343 -17.87 -30.33 -1.82
CA VAL A 343 -17.59 -30.41 -3.26
C VAL A 343 -17.88 -29.08 -3.96
N ALA A 344 -18.99 -28.42 -3.60
CA ALA A 344 -19.43 -27.18 -4.23
C ALA A 344 -18.59 -25.95 -3.87
N ASN A 345 -18.13 -25.82 -2.61
CA ASN A 345 -17.47 -24.60 -2.13
C ASN A 345 -15.94 -24.67 -2.06
N LEU A 346 -15.38 -25.87 -1.88
CA LEU A 346 -13.94 -26.06 -1.66
C LEU A 346 -13.21 -26.73 -2.84
N HIS A 347 -13.95 -27.13 -3.88
CA HIS A 347 -13.45 -28.00 -4.95
C HIS A 347 -12.73 -29.25 -4.41
N ALA A 348 -13.09 -29.69 -3.20
CA ALA A 348 -12.51 -30.86 -2.56
C ALA A 348 -13.08 -32.11 -3.20
N SER A 349 -12.21 -32.99 -3.68
CA SER A 349 -12.59 -34.25 -4.31
C SER A 349 -12.57 -35.36 -3.26
N PHE A 350 -13.64 -36.14 -3.18
CA PHE A 350 -13.75 -37.25 -2.22
C PHE A 350 -13.78 -38.57 -2.96
N LEU A 351 -13.11 -39.59 -2.45
CA LEU A 351 -13.12 -40.92 -3.04
C LEU A 351 -14.53 -41.51 -2.99
N HIS A 352 -15.02 -42.03 -4.12
CA HIS A 352 -16.35 -42.62 -4.20
C HIS A 352 -16.53 -43.75 -3.16
N SER A 353 -17.68 -43.77 -2.48
CA SER A 353 -17.98 -44.66 -1.35
C SER A 353 -17.85 -46.14 -1.70
N GLU A 354 -18.25 -46.53 -2.91
CA GLU A 354 -18.09 -47.89 -3.45
C GLU A 354 -16.63 -48.37 -3.48
N ILE A 355 -15.67 -47.49 -3.77
CA ILE A 355 -14.23 -47.83 -3.77
C ILE A 355 -13.70 -47.88 -2.33
N SER A 356 -14.14 -46.96 -1.47
CA SER A 356 -13.71 -46.89 -0.07
C SER A 356 -14.18 -48.12 0.73
N ASN A 357 -15.47 -48.45 0.64
CA ASN A 357 -16.13 -49.44 1.50
C ASN A 357 -15.99 -50.88 0.98
N ASN A 358 -15.96 -51.08 -0.34
CA ASN A 358 -15.92 -52.42 -0.94
C ASN A 358 -14.50 -52.80 -1.38
N GLY A 359 -13.56 -52.81 -0.43
CA GLY A 359 -12.18 -53.26 -0.63
C GLY A 359 -12.01 -54.78 -0.47
N PRO A 360 -10.99 -55.40 -1.10
CA PRO A 360 -10.68 -56.81 -0.88
C PRO A 360 -10.23 -57.06 0.57
N LYS A 361 -10.46 -58.28 1.07
CA LYS A 361 -9.92 -58.68 2.38
C LYS A 361 -8.39 -58.71 2.31
N GLN A 362 -7.75 -58.25 3.39
CA GLN A 362 -6.30 -58.21 3.50
C GLN A 362 -5.69 -59.61 3.30
N PRO A 363 -4.80 -59.81 2.31
CA PRO A 363 -4.25 -61.13 1.99
C PRO A 363 -3.35 -61.72 3.10
N SER A 364 -2.60 -60.88 3.81
CA SER A 364 -1.71 -61.29 4.90
C SER A 364 -1.48 -60.16 5.90
N LEU A 365 -1.04 -60.47 7.12
CA LEU A 365 -0.75 -59.48 8.18
C LEU A 365 0.31 -58.44 7.77
N PHE A 366 1.25 -58.81 6.89
CA PHE A 366 2.31 -57.93 6.40
C PHE A 366 1.91 -57.14 5.14
N HIS A 367 0.78 -57.49 4.52
CA HIS A 367 0.23 -56.72 3.40
C HIS A 367 -0.46 -55.46 3.95
N PRO A 368 -0.33 -54.27 3.32
CA PRO A 368 -1.08 -53.10 3.77
C PRO A 368 -2.58 -53.38 3.75
N SER A 369 -3.32 -52.81 4.71
CA SER A 369 -4.79 -52.82 4.65
C SER A 369 -5.25 -52.05 3.41
N TRP A 370 -6.47 -52.32 2.92
CA TRP A 370 -7.04 -51.62 1.77
C TRP A 370 -6.94 -50.09 1.91
N LYS A 371 -7.36 -49.57 3.07
CA LYS A 371 -7.28 -48.15 3.41
C LYS A 371 -5.83 -47.63 3.45
N SER A 372 -4.92 -48.35 4.09
CA SER A 372 -3.50 -47.94 4.16
C SER A 372 -2.84 -47.96 2.78
N TRP A 373 -3.20 -48.91 1.92
CA TRP A 373 -2.69 -48.99 0.56
C TRP A 373 -3.22 -47.84 -0.33
N LEU A 374 -4.50 -47.51 -0.24
CA LEU A 374 -5.08 -46.35 -0.91
C LEU A 374 -4.36 -45.05 -0.51
N CYS A 375 -4.06 -44.89 0.79
CA CYS A 375 -3.38 -43.69 1.26
C CYS A 375 -1.90 -43.64 0.86
N ASN A 376 -1.16 -44.72 1.14
CA ASN A 376 0.30 -44.73 1.03
C ASN A 376 0.82 -45.01 -0.38
N CYS A 377 0.09 -45.81 -1.18
CA CYS A 377 0.53 -46.24 -2.51
C CYS A 377 -0.19 -45.50 -3.64
N VAL A 378 -1.50 -45.29 -3.51
CA VAL A 378 -2.31 -44.64 -4.56
C VAL A 378 -2.28 -43.11 -4.43
N GLY A 379 -2.17 -42.57 -3.20
CA GLY A 379 -2.07 -41.14 -2.93
C GLY A 379 -3.35 -40.48 -2.42
N ILE A 380 -4.31 -41.27 -1.90
CA ILE A 380 -5.53 -40.75 -1.28
C ILE A 380 -5.20 -40.14 0.09
N ARG A 381 -5.74 -38.97 0.41
CA ARG A 381 -5.48 -38.29 1.69
C ARG A 381 -6.50 -38.69 2.75
N GLU A 382 -6.02 -39.22 3.87
CA GLU A 382 -6.87 -39.51 5.03
C GLU A 382 -7.25 -38.26 5.83
N ARG A 383 -6.41 -37.22 5.81
CA ARG A 383 -6.54 -36.03 6.66
C ARG A 383 -6.51 -34.74 5.84
N LEU A 384 -7.01 -33.69 6.45
CA LEU A 384 -6.75 -32.32 6.01
C LEU A 384 -5.26 -32.04 6.06
N SER A 385 -4.76 -31.26 5.11
CA SER A 385 -3.40 -30.74 5.18
C SER A 385 -3.45 -29.26 5.51
N LEU A 386 -2.48 -28.78 6.30
CA LEU A 386 -2.26 -27.37 6.56
C LEU A 386 -1.63 -26.70 5.32
N THR A 387 -0.97 -27.47 4.46
CA THR A 387 -0.32 -26.99 3.23
C THR A 387 -1.16 -27.27 1.98
N GLY A 388 -1.23 -26.28 1.10
CA GLY A 388 -1.91 -26.38 -0.19
C GLY A 388 -1.11 -27.22 -1.20
N PRO A 389 -1.68 -27.56 -2.36
CA PRO A 389 -0.91 -28.11 -3.48
C PRO A 389 0.16 -27.10 -3.93
N LYS A 390 1.29 -27.58 -4.45
CA LYS A 390 2.23 -26.69 -5.14
C LYS A 390 1.53 -26.17 -6.39
N SER A 391 1.37 -24.85 -6.51
CA SER A 391 0.96 -24.27 -7.78
C SER A 391 2.13 -24.43 -8.75
N ASP A 392 1.97 -25.31 -9.74
CA ASP A 392 2.80 -25.27 -10.95
C ASP A 392 2.44 -24.01 -11.73
N VAL A 393 2.88 -22.85 -11.25
CA VAL A 393 3.00 -21.67 -12.09
C VAL A 393 4.17 -21.96 -13.01
N LYS A 394 3.88 -22.58 -14.15
CA LYS A 394 4.70 -22.42 -15.35
C LYS A 394 4.66 -20.93 -15.68
N SER A 395 5.57 -20.15 -15.11
CA SER A 395 5.95 -18.89 -15.72
C SER A 395 6.66 -19.25 -17.02
N ASP A 396 6.12 -18.78 -18.14
CA ASP A 396 6.74 -18.85 -19.45
C ASP A 396 8.13 -18.21 -19.40
N ALA A 397 9.13 -19.02 -19.12
CA ALA A 397 10.53 -18.70 -19.29
C ALA A 397 11.24 -19.97 -19.77
N GLN A 398 11.60 -19.94 -21.05
CA GLN A 398 12.51 -20.88 -21.69
C GLN A 398 13.74 -21.12 -20.80
N SER A 399 14.00 -22.38 -20.45
CA SER A 399 15.38 -22.84 -20.26
C SER A 399 15.47 -24.35 -20.48
N ASP A 400 16.16 -24.71 -21.55
CA ASP A 400 16.75 -26.01 -21.76
C ASP A 400 17.74 -26.32 -20.63
N ALA A 401 17.42 -27.31 -19.80
CA ALA A 401 18.42 -28.10 -19.08
C ALA A 401 17.76 -29.36 -18.56
N ALA A 402 18.08 -30.48 -19.20
CA ALA A 402 17.97 -31.79 -18.57
C ALA A 402 18.93 -31.80 -17.37
N ASN A 403 18.39 -31.94 -16.16
CA ASN A 403 19.13 -32.52 -15.06
C ASN A 403 18.14 -33.17 -14.09
N ASP A 404 18.45 -34.44 -13.80
CA ASP A 404 17.91 -35.21 -12.70
C ASP A 404 18.00 -34.42 -11.39
N ASP A 405 16.85 -34.12 -10.78
CA ASP A 405 16.77 -33.98 -9.34
C ASP A 405 15.34 -34.28 -8.87
N TYR A 406 15.26 -35.06 -7.79
CA TYR A 406 14.04 -35.53 -7.15
C TYR A 406 13.04 -34.41 -6.85
N PRO A 407 11.70 -34.63 -7.00
CA PRO A 407 10.74 -33.82 -6.28
C PRO A 407 10.78 -34.24 -4.81
N THR A 408 11.69 -33.64 -4.05
CA THR A 408 11.61 -33.62 -2.60
C THR A 408 10.22 -33.10 -2.23
N VAL A 409 9.53 -33.76 -1.29
CA VAL A 409 8.28 -33.31 -0.67
C VAL A 409 8.57 -32.00 0.08
N GLY A 410 8.73 -30.92 -0.67
CA GLY A 410 8.83 -29.56 -0.18
C GLY A 410 7.42 -29.06 0.06
N ALA A 411 7.13 -28.62 1.27
CA ALA A 411 5.87 -27.97 1.60
C ALA A 411 5.58 -26.85 0.59
N SER A 412 4.37 -26.81 0.03
CA SER A 412 3.89 -25.66 -0.74
C SER A 412 3.91 -24.42 0.15
N GLU A 413 4.31 -23.26 -0.37
CA GLU A 413 4.32 -21.99 0.39
C GLU A 413 2.90 -21.43 0.65
N THR A 414 1.86 -22.18 0.28
CA THR A 414 0.45 -21.79 0.41
C THR A 414 -0.24 -22.62 1.49
N LEU A 415 -1.12 -21.97 2.26
CA LEU A 415 -2.03 -22.67 3.19
C LEU A 415 -3.12 -23.36 2.38
N SER A 416 -3.58 -24.51 2.86
CA SER A 416 -4.67 -25.25 2.22
C SER A 416 -5.96 -24.43 2.21
N ASN A 417 -6.68 -24.44 1.07
CA ASN A 417 -8.00 -23.81 0.93
C ASN A 417 -9.01 -24.34 1.98
N ALA A 418 -8.86 -25.60 2.39
CA ALA A 418 -9.68 -26.19 3.42
C ALA A 418 -9.45 -25.54 4.80
N LEU A 419 -8.22 -25.14 5.11
CA LEU A 419 -7.89 -24.44 6.35
C LEU A 419 -8.44 -23.01 6.35
N ASP A 420 -8.39 -22.32 5.21
CA ASP A 420 -9.00 -20.99 5.04
C ASP A 420 -10.52 -21.04 5.19
N TYR A 421 -11.19 -22.07 4.65
CA TYR A 421 -12.63 -22.25 4.84
C TYR A 421 -13.00 -22.55 6.29
N VAL A 422 -12.28 -23.46 6.97
CA VAL A 422 -12.53 -23.76 8.39
C VAL A 422 -12.32 -22.50 9.24
N SER A 423 -11.28 -21.72 8.97
CA SER A 423 -11.03 -20.43 9.64
C SER A 423 -12.17 -19.42 9.44
N LYS A 424 -12.91 -19.49 8.33
CA LYS A 424 -14.04 -18.59 8.03
C LYS A 424 -15.38 -19.07 8.58
N HIS A 425 -15.65 -20.38 8.54
CA HIS A 425 -16.98 -20.95 8.78
C HIS A 425 -17.13 -21.77 10.07
N HIS A 426 -16.05 -22.34 10.61
CA HIS A 426 -16.06 -23.20 11.81
C HIS A 426 -15.01 -22.74 12.82
N LYS A 427 -15.17 -21.48 13.25
CA LYS A 427 -14.14 -20.76 14.00
C LYS A 427 -13.94 -21.33 15.40
N ASP A 428 -14.99 -21.81 16.05
CA ASP A 428 -14.97 -22.44 17.37
C ASP A 428 -14.05 -23.67 17.43
N LYS A 429 -13.97 -24.46 16.36
CA LYS A 429 -13.18 -25.70 16.31
C LYS A 429 -11.80 -25.53 15.66
N PHE A 430 -11.49 -24.35 15.15
CA PHE A 430 -10.27 -24.09 14.38
C PHE A 430 -8.99 -24.37 15.17
N LEU A 431 -8.91 -23.94 16.44
CA LEU A 431 -7.73 -24.19 17.27
C LEU A 431 -7.55 -25.68 17.57
N GLY A 432 -8.63 -26.43 17.79
CA GLY A 432 -8.58 -27.88 17.97
C GLY A 432 -8.08 -28.61 16.72
N ILE A 433 -8.51 -28.20 15.53
CA ILE A 433 -8.03 -28.73 14.25
C ILE A 433 -6.55 -28.42 14.06
N LEU A 434 -6.15 -27.17 14.34
CA LEU A 434 -4.75 -26.76 14.22
C LEU A 434 -3.87 -27.60 15.15
N GLU A 435 -4.28 -27.84 16.39
CA GLU A 435 -3.57 -28.72 17.33
C GLU A 435 -3.47 -30.16 16.83
N HIS A 436 -4.59 -30.75 16.39
CA HIS A 436 -4.61 -32.11 15.84
C HIS A 436 -3.66 -32.27 14.65
N LEU A 437 -3.69 -31.32 13.70
CA LEU A 437 -2.85 -31.37 12.49
C LEU A 437 -1.39 -31.01 12.77
N TRP A 438 -1.11 -30.17 13.78
CA TRP A 438 0.24 -29.76 14.14
C TRP A 438 1.11 -30.94 14.60
N VAL A 439 0.52 -31.97 15.21
CA VAL A 439 1.23 -33.20 15.60
C VAL A 439 1.88 -33.90 14.40
N PHE A 440 1.25 -33.82 13.23
CA PHE A 440 1.70 -34.54 12.02
C PHE A 440 2.51 -33.64 11.09
N GLU A 441 2.06 -32.40 10.86
CA GLU A 441 2.66 -31.50 9.87
C GLU A 441 3.54 -30.40 10.47
N GLY A 442 3.46 -30.17 11.79
CA GLY A 442 4.20 -29.12 12.49
C GLY A 442 5.72 -29.12 12.21
N PRO A 443 6.43 -30.25 12.32
CA PRO A 443 7.87 -30.31 12.02
C PRO A 443 8.22 -29.95 10.57
N ALA A 444 7.33 -30.23 9.60
CA ALA A 444 7.53 -29.87 8.21
C ALA A 444 7.26 -28.37 7.97
N ILE A 445 6.21 -27.82 8.59
CA ILE A 445 5.86 -26.39 8.52
C ILE A 445 6.98 -25.52 9.10
N LEU A 446 7.61 -25.96 10.20
CA LEU A 446 8.72 -25.21 10.82
C LEU A 446 9.96 -25.08 9.93
N LYS A 447 10.11 -25.94 8.93
CA LYS A 447 11.18 -25.82 7.92
C LYS A 447 10.89 -24.72 6.88
N CYS A 448 9.67 -24.16 6.86
CA CYS A 448 9.25 -23.12 5.94
C CYS A 448 8.81 -21.84 6.70
N PRO A 449 9.70 -20.84 6.83
CA PRO A 449 9.38 -19.59 7.55
C PRO A 449 8.17 -18.83 6.99
N ALA A 450 7.94 -18.88 5.68
CA ALA A 450 6.82 -18.21 5.02
C ALA A 450 5.46 -18.75 5.47
N LEU A 451 5.33 -20.08 5.61
CA LEU A 451 4.11 -20.70 6.14
C LEU A 451 3.87 -20.36 7.60
N VAL A 452 4.93 -20.38 8.42
CA VAL A 452 4.84 -19.98 9.83
C VAL A 452 4.36 -18.54 9.97
N SER A 453 4.89 -17.62 9.15
CA SER A 453 4.44 -16.22 9.12
C SER A 453 2.98 -16.08 8.71
N LYS A 454 2.51 -16.84 7.70
CA LYS A 454 1.08 -16.85 7.31
C LYS A 454 0.18 -17.35 8.43
N ILE A 455 0.55 -18.42 9.14
CA ILE A 455 -0.23 -18.95 10.27
C ILE A 455 -0.27 -17.95 11.43
N LYS A 456 0.86 -17.28 11.71
CA LYS A 456 0.95 -16.20 12.72
C LYS A 456 0.03 -15.02 12.41
N GLY A 457 -0.08 -14.64 11.14
CA GLY A 457 -0.94 -13.57 10.64
C GLY A 457 -2.41 -13.94 10.45
N LEU A 458 -2.83 -15.17 10.78
CA LEU A 458 -4.24 -15.56 10.63
C LEU A 458 -5.13 -14.75 11.57
N PRO A 459 -6.32 -14.33 11.10
CA PRO A 459 -7.28 -13.62 11.93
C PRO A 459 -7.84 -14.55 13.01
N ALA A 460 -7.60 -14.21 14.26
CA ALA A 460 -8.15 -14.83 15.46
C ALA A 460 -9.58 -14.35 15.80
N LEU A 461 -10.32 -13.86 14.80
CA LEU A 461 -11.71 -13.42 14.96
C LEU A 461 -12.54 -14.59 15.51
N THR A 462 -13.26 -14.37 16.63
CA THR A 462 -14.00 -15.39 17.43
C THR A 462 -13.16 -16.48 18.12
N LEU A 463 -11.85 -16.57 17.84
CA LEU A 463 -10.90 -17.41 18.60
C LEU A 463 -10.47 -16.74 19.90
N CYS A 464 -10.71 -15.43 20.03
CA CYS A 464 -10.48 -14.67 21.26
C CYS A 464 -11.81 -14.24 21.88
N SER A 465 -11.74 -13.84 23.16
CA SER A 465 -12.86 -13.24 23.89
C SER A 465 -13.35 -11.92 23.30
N VAL A 466 -12.56 -11.28 22.43
CA VAL A 466 -12.83 -9.96 21.83
C VAL A 466 -13.41 -10.10 20.42
N ASP A 467 -14.42 -9.29 20.10
CA ASP A 467 -15.10 -9.28 18.79
C ASP A 467 -14.32 -8.57 17.66
N SER A 468 -13.09 -8.12 17.93
CA SER A 468 -12.23 -7.47 16.92
C SER A 468 -11.27 -8.46 16.25
N SER A 469 -11.11 -8.35 14.93
CA SER A 469 -10.19 -9.20 14.16
C SER A 469 -8.74 -8.87 14.52
N ARG A 470 -8.08 -9.75 15.27
CA ARG A 470 -6.66 -9.67 15.64
C ARG A 470 -5.87 -10.79 14.96
N GLU A 471 -4.58 -10.62 14.76
CA GLU A 471 -3.73 -11.72 14.30
C GLU A 471 -3.42 -12.69 15.44
N LEU A 472 -3.25 -13.98 15.14
CA LEU A 472 -2.95 -15.01 16.14
C LEU A 472 -1.70 -14.67 16.98
N GLN A 473 -0.67 -14.10 16.36
CA GLN A 473 0.59 -13.75 17.04
C GLN A 473 0.49 -12.64 18.11
N ILE A 474 -0.58 -11.84 18.09
CA ILE A 474 -0.82 -10.78 19.10
C ILE A 474 -1.89 -11.18 20.13
N THR A 475 -2.24 -12.48 20.18
CA THR A 475 -3.17 -13.05 21.18
C THR A 475 -2.43 -13.61 22.38
N TRP A 476 -3.17 -13.87 23.46
CA TRP A 476 -2.61 -14.30 24.74
C TRP A 476 -3.11 -15.67 25.17
N PHE A 477 -2.19 -16.46 25.71
CA PHE A 477 -2.51 -17.76 26.28
C PHE A 477 -3.29 -17.58 27.60
N PRO A 478 -4.48 -18.20 27.77
CA PRO A 478 -5.41 -17.97 28.89
C PRO A 478 -4.99 -18.59 30.24
N SER A 479 -3.73 -18.46 30.65
CA SER A 479 -3.26 -19.02 31.94
C SER A 479 -3.96 -18.41 33.16
N ASN A 480 -4.19 -19.21 34.20
CA ASN A 480 -4.83 -18.75 35.44
C ASN A 480 -4.10 -17.56 36.10
N HIS A 481 -2.77 -17.54 35.99
CA HIS A 481 -1.93 -16.45 36.49
C HIS A 481 -2.16 -15.15 35.70
N LEU A 482 -2.17 -15.18 34.36
CA LEU A 482 -2.44 -13.97 33.57
C LEU A 482 -3.89 -13.48 33.75
N LYS A 483 -4.86 -14.40 33.83
CA LYS A 483 -6.27 -14.06 34.09
C LYS A 483 -6.44 -13.31 35.42
N SER A 484 -5.65 -13.61 36.46
CA SER A 484 -5.74 -12.89 37.73
C SER A 484 -5.22 -11.45 37.61
N TYR A 485 -4.11 -11.20 36.90
CA TYR A 485 -3.64 -9.83 36.66
C TYR A 485 -4.62 -9.00 35.83
N VAL A 486 -5.22 -9.59 34.78
CA VAL A 486 -6.23 -8.87 33.98
C VAL A 486 -7.41 -8.47 34.87
N ARG A 487 -7.90 -9.35 35.74
CA ARG A 487 -8.97 -9.00 36.71
C ARG A 487 -8.57 -7.90 37.70
N ASN A 488 -7.28 -7.85 38.05
CA ASN A 488 -6.76 -6.82 38.96
C ASN A 488 -6.73 -5.44 38.28
N PHE A 489 -6.34 -5.35 37.01
CA PHE A 489 -6.16 -4.08 36.29
C PHE A 489 -7.35 -3.66 35.40
N MET A 490 -8.24 -4.57 35.02
CA MET A 490 -9.41 -4.30 34.16
C MET A 490 -10.73 -4.59 34.88
N GLU A 491 -11.75 -3.77 34.67
CA GLU A 491 -13.13 -4.03 35.09
C GLU A 491 -13.87 -5.02 34.19
N TYR A 492 -13.49 -5.08 32.92
CA TYR A 492 -14.06 -5.99 31.91
C TYR A 492 -12.97 -6.95 31.40
N PRO A 493 -12.64 -8.03 32.14
CA PRO A 493 -11.59 -8.97 31.75
C PRO A 493 -11.84 -9.69 30.43
N ASP A 494 -13.09 -9.81 30.01
CA ASP A 494 -13.49 -10.51 28.78
C ASP A 494 -13.07 -9.73 27.52
N GLU A 495 -12.75 -8.43 27.66
CA GLU A 495 -12.24 -7.58 26.58
C GLU A 495 -10.73 -7.74 26.33
N PHE A 496 -10.04 -8.52 27.17
CA PHE A 496 -8.64 -8.85 26.94
C PHE A 496 -8.52 -9.99 25.91
N PRO A 497 -7.55 -9.95 24.96
CA PRO A 497 -7.41 -10.92 23.87
C PRO A 497 -6.85 -12.28 24.29
N PHE A 498 -7.47 -12.92 25.27
CA PHE A 498 -7.24 -14.33 25.59
C PHE A 498 -7.85 -15.23 24.51
N LEU A 499 -7.12 -16.29 24.15
CA LEU A 499 -7.65 -17.35 23.28
C LEU A 499 -8.72 -18.18 24.01
N LYS A 500 -9.80 -18.51 23.29
CA LYS A 500 -10.84 -19.44 23.73
C LYS A 500 -10.37 -20.86 23.48
N LEU A 501 -10.23 -21.66 24.53
CA LEU A 501 -9.82 -23.06 24.42
C LEU A 501 -10.95 -23.96 24.94
N ASP A 502 -11.25 -25.04 24.24
CA ASP A 502 -12.43 -25.91 24.51
C ASP A 502 -12.46 -26.54 25.92
N GLU A 503 -11.39 -26.41 26.70
CA GLU A 503 -11.22 -26.96 28.06
C GLU A 503 -10.68 -25.90 29.06
N GLU A 504 -11.28 -24.71 29.05
CA GLU A 504 -10.82 -23.55 29.83
C GLU A 504 -10.93 -23.67 31.37
N LYS A 505 -11.70 -24.64 31.88
CA LYS A 505 -12.09 -24.66 33.30
C LYS A 505 -10.95 -24.96 34.27
N ASP A 506 -9.88 -25.65 33.83
CA ASP A 506 -8.66 -25.88 34.61
C ASP A 506 -7.45 -26.15 33.70
N ILE A 507 -6.70 -25.11 33.29
CA ILE A 507 -5.47 -25.29 32.50
C ILE A 507 -4.36 -25.87 33.39
N ASN A 508 -4.30 -27.20 33.44
CA ASN A 508 -3.25 -27.96 34.10
C ASN A 508 -1.96 -28.01 33.22
N LEU A 509 -0.85 -28.46 33.81
CA LEU A 509 0.44 -28.67 33.11
C LEU A 509 0.31 -29.51 31.82
N ALA A 510 -0.61 -30.47 31.79
CA ALA A 510 -0.89 -31.29 30.61
C ALA A 510 -1.50 -30.47 29.45
N LEU A 511 -2.41 -29.53 29.74
CA LEU A 511 -3.02 -28.64 28.74
C LEU A 511 -2.05 -27.58 28.26
N ALA A 512 -1.19 -27.06 29.16
CA ALA A 512 -0.09 -26.18 28.77
C ALA A 512 0.90 -26.88 27.81
N SER A 513 1.09 -28.19 27.96
CA SER A 513 1.93 -28.99 27.07
C SER A 513 1.26 -29.26 25.72
N LYS A 514 -0.06 -29.55 25.72
CA LYS A 514 -0.89 -29.68 24.51
C LYS A 514 -0.79 -28.45 23.62
N TRP A 515 -0.94 -27.26 24.20
CA TRP A 515 -0.94 -25.99 23.48
C TRP A 515 0.44 -25.30 23.40
N ALA A 516 1.52 -25.99 23.79
CA ALA A 516 2.86 -25.40 23.83
C ALA A 516 3.36 -24.91 22.45
N PHE A 517 2.84 -25.48 21.36
CA PHE A 517 3.20 -25.05 20.01
C PHE A 517 2.70 -23.64 19.69
N LEU A 518 1.56 -23.21 20.26
CA LEU A 518 1.03 -21.86 20.07
C LEU A 518 2.03 -20.81 20.58
N THR A 519 2.59 -21.05 21.77
CA THR A 519 3.50 -20.11 22.43
C THR A 519 4.94 -20.20 21.91
N LYS A 520 5.42 -21.41 21.59
CA LYS A 520 6.80 -21.61 21.10
C LYS A 520 6.98 -21.31 19.61
N ASN A 521 5.97 -21.59 18.80
CA ASN A 521 6.11 -21.62 17.34
C ASN A 521 5.23 -20.60 16.62
N LEU A 522 4.05 -20.28 17.17
CA LEU A 522 3.05 -19.41 16.52
C LEU A 522 2.91 -18.02 17.17
N GLY A 523 3.84 -17.65 18.06
CA GLY A 523 3.97 -16.28 18.57
C GLY A 523 2.92 -15.87 19.62
N VAL A 524 2.04 -16.77 20.05
CA VAL A 524 1.06 -16.48 21.11
C VAL A 524 1.79 -16.12 22.41
N LYS A 525 1.48 -14.95 22.96
CA LYS A 525 2.17 -14.43 24.14
C LYS A 525 1.66 -15.11 25.42
N TRP A 526 2.56 -15.32 26.38
CA TRP A 526 2.23 -16.04 27.63
C TRP A 526 3.00 -15.57 28.87
N LYS A 527 3.90 -14.60 28.73
CA LYS A 527 4.76 -14.10 29.81
C LYS A 527 4.16 -12.85 30.45
N TYR A 528 4.45 -12.64 31.74
CA TYR A 528 4.11 -11.41 32.45
C TYR A 528 5.23 -10.36 32.27
N ASP A 529 5.26 -9.73 31.10
CA ASP A 529 6.25 -8.75 30.65
C ASP A 529 5.63 -7.37 30.37
N LEU A 530 6.44 -6.41 29.91
CA LEU A 530 5.97 -5.07 29.55
C LEU A 530 4.92 -5.12 28.43
N SER A 531 5.16 -5.97 27.42
CA SER A 531 4.21 -6.27 26.35
C SER A 531 2.79 -6.63 26.88
N PHE A 532 2.70 -7.42 27.96
CA PHE A 532 1.43 -7.76 28.60
C PHE A 532 0.73 -6.56 29.23
N LEU A 533 1.47 -5.75 30.00
CA LEU A 533 0.91 -4.55 30.65
C LEU A 533 0.43 -3.52 29.64
N LEU A 534 1.16 -3.34 28.54
CA LEU A 534 0.75 -2.46 27.45
C LEU A 534 -0.51 -2.96 26.75
N GLU A 535 -0.68 -4.28 26.58
CA GLU A 535 -1.91 -4.84 25.99
C GLU A 535 -3.12 -4.65 26.92
N ILE A 536 -2.93 -4.71 28.25
CA ILE A 536 -3.98 -4.35 29.21
C ILE A 536 -4.38 -2.89 29.01
N LEU A 537 -3.41 -1.98 28.95
CA LEU A 537 -3.66 -0.55 28.76
C LEU A 537 -4.37 -0.27 27.41
N LYS A 538 -3.92 -0.93 26.33
CA LYS A 538 -4.59 -0.90 25.01
C LYS A 538 -6.03 -1.37 25.07
N SER A 539 -6.30 -2.44 25.82
CA SER A 539 -7.64 -3.02 25.94
C SER A 539 -8.57 -2.09 26.72
N ILE A 540 -8.08 -1.47 27.81
CA ILE A 540 -8.82 -0.43 28.56
C ILE A 540 -9.18 0.73 27.63
N ARG A 541 -8.21 1.26 26.87
CA ARG A 541 -8.44 2.38 25.93
C ARG A 541 -9.46 2.06 24.85
N ARG A 542 -9.45 0.85 24.30
CA ARG A 542 -10.41 0.43 23.26
C ARG A 542 -11.84 0.36 23.78
N HIS A 543 -12.00 -0.05 25.04
CA HIS A 543 -13.31 -0.19 25.67
C HIS A 543 -13.81 1.13 26.28
N SER A 544 -12.96 2.14 26.46
CA SER A 544 -13.29 3.37 27.20
C SER A 544 -14.18 4.37 26.44
N GLY A 545 -15.07 3.93 25.54
CA GLY A 545 -15.74 4.73 24.51
C GLY A 545 -16.27 6.12 24.90
N THR A 546 -16.79 6.32 26.12
CA THR A 546 -17.30 7.64 26.58
C THR A 546 -16.71 8.14 27.90
N SER A 547 -16.30 7.26 28.83
CA SER A 547 -15.61 7.62 30.09
C SER A 547 -15.26 6.37 30.92
N LEU A 548 -14.10 6.34 31.56
CA LEU A 548 -13.72 5.38 32.59
C LEU A 548 -14.45 5.64 33.92
N SER A 549 -14.80 4.59 34.65
CA SER A 549 -15.29 4.66 36.03
C SER A 549 -14.17 5.09 36.99
N SER A 550 -14.53 5.56 38.20
CA SER A 550 -13.53 5.89 39.22
C SER A 550 -12.63 4.71 39.59
N SER A 551 -13.16 3.49 39.65
CA SER A 551 -12.36 2.31 39.98
C SER A 551 -11.42 1.91 38.84
N GLN A 552 -11.83 2.05 37.57
CA GLN A 552 -10.94 1.80 36.43
C GLN A 552 -9.81 2.82 36.34
N ILE A 553 -10.05 4.10 36.71
CA ILE A 553 -9.00 5.13 36.76
C ILE A 553 -7.92 4.76 37.79
N GLU A 554 -8.31 4.33 38.99
CA GLU A 554 -7.35 3.90 40.01
C GLU A 554 -6.52 2.70 39.55
N LYS A 555 -7.14 1.76 38.83
CA LYS A 555 -6.44 0.61 38.23
C LYS A 555 -5.47 1.04 37.13
N VAL A 556 -5.79 2.06 36.33
CA VAL A 556 -4.88 2.63 35.32
C VAL A 556 -3.66 3.28 35.99
N LEU A 557 -3.84 4.02 37.09
CA LEU A 557 -2.72 4.59 37.85
C LEU A 557 -1.80 3.49 38.42
N ALA A 558 -2.38 2.42 38.97
CA ALA A 558 -1.61 1.25 39.43
C ALA A 558 -0.88 0.55 38.26
N LEU A 559 -1.52 0.49 37.09
CA LEU A 559 -0.92 -0.06 35.88
C LEU A 559 0.27 0.79 35.40
N TYR A 560 0.17 2.12 35.40
CA TYR A 560 1.30 3.01 35.07
C TYR A 560 2.48 2.83 36.02
N ALA A 561 2.23 2.77 37.34
CA ALA A 561 3.29 2.48 38.31
C ALA A 561 3.97 1.13 38.02
N THR A 562 3.18 0.08 37.75
CA THR A 562 3.71 -1.26 37.42
C THR A 562 4.49 -1.28 36.09
N ILE A 563 4.03 -0.49 35.10
CA ILE A 563 4.76 -0.29 33.85
C ILE A 563 6.09 0.41 34.15
N GLY A 564 6.10 1.47 34.96
CA GLY A 564 7.31 2.19 35.37
C GLY A 564 8.34 1.30 36.05
N GLU A 565 7.92 0.38 36.92
CA GLU A 565 8.84 -0.59 37.54
C GLU A 565 9.46 -1.58 36.53
N LYS A 566 8.67 -2.05 35.55
CA LYS A 566 9.13 -3.02 34.56
C LYS A 566 9.85 -2.40 33.37
N PHE A 567 9.62 -1.12 33.09
CA PHE A 567 10.17 -0.45 31.91
C PHE A 567 11.71 -0.54 31.88
N PRO A 568 12.46 -0.17 32.93
CA PRO A 568 13.93 -0.22 32.92
C PRO A 568 14.49 -1.63 32.68
N LEU A 569 13.78 -2.65 33.19
CA LEU A 569 14.15 -4.07 33.16
C LEU A 569 13.81 -4.78 31.84
N SER A 570 13.10 -4.10 30.93
CA SER A 570 12.60 -4.69 29.68
C SER A 570 13.63 -4.64 28.54
N THR A 571 13.37 -5.43 27.49
CA THR A 571 14.23 -5.48 26.29
C THR A 571 14.15 -4.17 25.50
N ILE A 572 15.14 -3.93 24.61
CA ILE A 572 15.15 -2.73 23.76
C ILE A 572 13.89 -2.70 22.87
N GLU A 573 13.54 -3.82 22.25
CA GLU A 573 12.35 -3.93 21.38
C GLU A 573 11.03 -3.66 22.14
N ASP A 574 10.89 -4.18 23.37
CA ASP A 574 9.71 -3.91 24.19
C ASP A 574 9.61 -2.42 24.59
N LYS A 575 10.76 -1.77 24.85
CA LYS A 575 10.81 -0.33 25.16
C LYS A 575 10.41 0.51 23.95
N GLU A 576 10.92 0.19 22.77
CA GLU A 576 10.53 0.86 21.52
C GLU A 576 9.02 0.75 21.26
N GLN A 577 8.45 -0.45 21.41
CA GLN A 577 6.99 -0.65 21.29
C GLN A 577 6.19 0.13 22.33
N ALA A 578 6.73 0.27 23.55
CA ALA A 578 6.12 1.08 24.59
C ALA A 578 6.13 2.56 24.19
N LEU A 579 7.29 3.10 23.79
CA LEU A 579 7.46 4.48 23.35
C LEU A 579 6.53 4.83 22.18
N ASP A 580 6.45 3.96 21.17
CA ASP A 580 5.54 4.13 20.04
C ASP A 580 4.08 4.18 20.48
N PHE A 581 3.70 3.33 21.45
CA PHE A 581 2.34 3.33 21.96
C PHE A 581 2.00 4.60 22.77
N PHE A 582 2.93 5.08 23.59
CA PHE A 582 2.77 6.35 24.32
C PHE A 582 2.73 7.56 23.39
N ASN A 583 3.46 7.53 22.27
CA ASN A 583 3.39 8.55 21.22
C ASN A 583 2.10 8.53 20.39
N ASP A 584 1.36 7.41 20.35
CA ASP A 584 0.07 7.33 19.67
C ASP A 584 -1.05 7.98 20.49
N SER A 585 -1.31 7.48 21.70
CA SER A 585 -2.31 8.03 22.63
C SER A 585 -2.49 7.15 23.87
N ALA A 586 -1.43 6.88 24.63
CA ALA A 586 -1.49 5.99 25.80
C ALA A 586 -1.44 6.70 27.16
N ILE A 587 -1.52 8.04 27.20
CA ILE A 587 -1.50 8.83 28.43
C ILE A 587 -2.93 9.25 28.77
N PHE A 588 -3.41 8.83 29.95
CA PHE A 588 -4.74 9.16 30.44
C PHE A 588 -4.69 10.23 31.52
N TYR A 589 -5.47 11.30 31.36
CA TYR A 589 -5.66 12.32 32.39
C TYR A 589 -7.05 12.95 32.29
N ILE A 590 -7.38 13.80 33.27
CA ILE A 590 -8.64 14.55 33.29
C ILE A 590 -8.34 16.04 33.14
N ASN A 591 -8.86 16.65 32.07
CA ASN A 591 -8.79 18.09 31.80
C ASN A 591 -10.18 18.71 31.96
N ASP A 592 -10.37 19.63 32.91
CA ASP A 592 -11.66 20.30 33.17
C ASP A 592 -12.88 19.36 33.15
N GLU A 593 -12.78 18.27 33.92
CA GLU A 593 -13.79 17.20 34.06
C GLU A 593 -13.97 16.28 32.82
N LYS A 594 -13.25 16.53 31.72
CA LYS A 594 -13.21 15.64 30.56
C LYS A 594 -12.06 14.65 30.67
N GLN A 595 -12.36 13.38 30.43
CA GLN A 595 -11.35 12.33 30.36
C GLN A 595 -10.71 12.31 28.98
N VAL A 596 -9.39 12.38 28.93
CA VAL A 596 -8.62 12.51 27.69
C VAL A 596 -7.54 11.44 27.62
N TRP A 597 -7.40 10.82 26.44
CA TRP A 597 -6.25 10.01 26.07
C TRP A 597 -5.40 10.82 25.09
N THR A 598 -4.17 11.11 25.45
CA THR A 598 -3.26 11.96 24.67
C THR A 598 -1.91 11.25 24.43
N ARG A 599 -1.13 11.85 23.54
CA ARG A 599 0.21 11.38 23.13
C ARG A 599 1.29 12.06 23.96
N SER A 600 2.39 11.37 24.21
CA SER A 600 3.54 11.92 24.95
C SER A 600 4.08 13.23 24.36
N SER A 601 4.08 13.38 23.04
CA SER A 601 4.53 14.62 22.36
C SER A 601 3.59 15.82 22.53
N SER A 602 2.38 15.61 23.06
CA SER A 602 1.43 16.68 23.39
C SER A 602 1.32 16.89 24.90
N CYS A 603 2.22 16.32 25.70
CA CYS A 603 2.22 16.44 27.15
C CYS A 603 3.46 17.17 27.66
N LEU A 604 3.25 17.96 28.71
CA LEU A 604 4.28 18.50 29.58
C LEU A 604 3.91 18.16 31.03
N TRP A 605 4.91 17.92 31.88
CA TRP A 605 4.66 17.54 33.27
C TRP A 605 4.07 18.72 34.04
N ALA A 606 4.80 19.84 34.16
CA ALA A 606 4.26 21.11 34.61
C ALA A 606 4.26 22.15 33.47
N ALA A 607 3.07 22.62 33.10
CA ALA A 607 2.86 23.70 32.14
C ALA A 607 1.72 24.64 32.60
N PRO A 608 1.62 25.88 32.05
CA PRO A 608 0.48 26.76 32.30
C PRO A 608 -0.85 26.06 32.01
N ARG A 609 -1.85 26.26 32.87
CA ARG A 609 -3.16 25.59 32.74
C ARG A 609 -3.89 25.86 31.43
N TYR A 610 -3.62 27.00 30.80
CA TYR A 610 -4.30 27.47 29.60
C TYR A 610 -3.42 27.32 28.34
N MET A 611 -2.34 26.54 28.42
CA MET A 611 -1.52 26.22 27.26
C MET A 611 -2.30 25.32 26.31
N VAL A 612 -2.30 25.66 25.02
CA VAL A 612 -3.05 24.99 23.96
C VAL A 612 -2.17 23.99 23.22
N SER A 613 -0.87 24.30 23.01
CA SER A 613 0.04 23.42 22.26
C SER A 613 0.35 22.10 22.97
N ALA A 614 0.24 22.07 24.31
CA ALA A 614 0.51 20.88 25.12
C ALA A 614 -0.29 20.87 26.44
N ASP A 615 -0.66 19.66 26.87
CA ASP A 615 -1.40 19.38 28.09
C ASP A 615 -0.49 19.30 29.32
N SER A 616 -0.88 19.97 30.40
CA SER A 616 -0.21 19.92 31.71
C SER A 616 -0.74 18.76 32.55
N ILE A 617 0.01 17.65 32.65
CA ILE A 617 -0.50 16.39 33.23
C ILE A 617 -0.06 16.13 34.68
N GLY A 618 1.02 16.73 35.18
CA GLY A 618 1.62 16.41 36.47
C GLY A 618 0.67 16.63 37.65
N SER A 619 -0.03 17.78 37.67
CA SER A 619 -0.99 18.12 38.73
C SER A 619 -2.16 17.14 38.86
N PHE A 620 -2.54 16.47 37.76
CA PHE A 620 -3.55 15.42 37.78
C PHE A 620 -3.04 14.18 38.53
N TYR A 621 -1.83 13.70 38.21
CA TYR A 621 -1.25 12.52 38.85
C TYR A 621 -0.90 12.77 40.33
N GLU A 622 -0.46 13.98 40.68
CA GLU A 622 -0.24 14.38 42.07
C GLU A 622 -1.54 14.32 42.90
N LYS A 623 -2.67 14.73 42.31
CA LYS A 623 -3.97 14.73 42.98
C LYS A 623 -4.59 13.33 43.10
N MET A 624 -4.37 12.46 42.12
CA MET A 624 -5.08 11.18 41.99
C MET A 624 -4.28 9.97 42.51
N SER A 625 -2.97 10.11 42.70
CA SER A 625 -2.14 9.05 43.30
C SER A 625 -2.53 8.78 44.75
N ARG A 626 -2.56 7.50 45.14
CA ARG A 626 -2.98 7.08 46.49
C ARG A 626 -1.88 7.25 47.54
N ASP A 627 -0.62 7.09 47.12
CA ASP A 627 0.56 7.20 47.98
C ASP A 627 1.76 7.79 47.22
N GLU A 628 2.77 8.24 47.98
CA GLU A 628 3.98 8.87 47.43
C GLU A 628 4.81 7.91 46.55
N GLN A 629 4.75 6.61 46.80
CA GLN A 629 5.53 5.63 46.05
C GLN A 629 4.91 5.44 44.64
N GLN A 630 3.59 5.28 44.56
CA GLN A 630 2.86 5.24 43.29
C GLN A 630 3.12 6.51 42.46
N LEU A 631 3.06 7.69 43.08
CA LEU A 631 3.37 8.95 42.40
C LEU A 631 4.79 8.94 41.86
N LYS A 632 5.78 8.55 42.68
CA LYS A 632 7.18 8.47 42.28
C LYS A 632 7.40 7.53 41.10
N ASP A 633 6.75 6.36 41.08
CA ASP A 633 6.89 5.39 40.00
C ASP A 633 6.24 5.88 38.70
N ILE A 634 5.10 6.58 38.79
CA ILE A 634 4.46 7.25 37.67
C ILE A 634 5.34 8.40 37.14
N THR A 635 5.87 9.24 38.03
CA THR A 635 6.78 10.34 37.69
C THR A 635 8.04 9.80 37.02
N ASN A 636 8.63 8.70 37.52
CA ASN A 636 9.79 8.08 36.89
C ASN A 636 9.49 7.59 35.47
N LEU A 637 8.33 6.95 35.25
CA LEU A 637 7.90 6.54 33.92
C LEU A 637 7.79 7.75 32.98
N PHE A 638 7.08 8.81 33.39
CA PHE A 638 6.83 9.94 32.51
C PHE A 638 8.06 10.84 32.31
N HIS A 639 8.79 11.22 33.37
CA HIS A 639 9.98 12.07 33.24
C HIS A 639 11.19 11.34 32.67
N ASN A 640 11.55 10.18 33.21
CA ASN A 640 12.85 9.55 32.89
C ASN A 640 12.74 8.66 31.66
N GLU A 641 11.67 7.88 31.54
CA GLU A 641 11.54 6.90 30.44
C GLU A 641 10.85 7.51 29.21
N LEU A 642 9.80 8.32 29.39
CA LEU A 642 9.05 8.96 28.29
C LEU A 642 9.50 10.39 27.97
N ASN A 643 10.44 10.95 28.74
CA ASN A 643 10.99 12.30 28.59
C ASN A 643 9.94 13.44 28.55
N ILE A 644 8.87 13.30 29.34
CA ILE A 644 7.87 14.36 29.55
C ILE A 644 8.39 15.28 30.65
N GLN A 645 8.98 16.39 30.26
CA GLN A 645 9.55 17.39 31.16
C GLN A 645 8.58 18.53 31.45
N ASP A 646 8.97 19.43 32.36
CA ASP A 646 8.28 20.70 32.58
C ASP A 646 8.45 21.63 31.38
N ALA A 647 7.48 22.53 31.19
CA ALA A 647 7.50 23.53 30.13
C ALA A 647 8.77 24.38 30.19
N THR A 648 9.50 24.41 29.07
CA THR A 648 10.67 25.26 28.89
C THR A 648 10.26 26.66 28.42
N ALA A 649 11.19 27.62 28.50
CA ALA A 649 10.92 28.95 27.95
C ALA A 649 10.68 28.92 26.43
N GLU A 650 11.28 27.97 25.73
CA GLU A 650 11.09 27.77 24.28
C GLU A 650 9.67 27.29 23.97
N ASP A 651 9.15 26.33 24.73
CA ASP A 651 7.77 25.83 24.57
C ASP A 651 6.75 26.97 24.75
N LEU A 652 6.98 27.85 25.74
CA LEU A 652 6.10 28.99 26.02
C LEU A 652 6.21 30.11 24.98
N ILE A 653 7.40 30.33 24.42
CA ILE A 653 7.59 31.27 23.29
C ILE A 653 6.89 30.74 22.04
N GLN A 654 6.96 29.43 21.79
CA GLN A 654 6.28 28.78 20.68
C GLN A 654 4.76 28.85 20.84
N GLU A 655 4.24 28.66 22.06
CA GLU A 655 2.83 28.87 22.40
C GLU A 655 2.39 30.31 22.13
N LEU A 656 3.13 31.32 22.60
CA LEU A 656 2.82 32.73 22.34
C LEU A 656 2.82 33.05 20.84
N SER A 657 3.76 32.47 20.08
CA SER A 657 3.81 32.61 18.63
C SER A 657 2.59 31.99 17.95
N MET A 658 2.18 30.80 18.40
CA MET A 658 0.98 30.12 17.91
C MET A 658 -0.29 30.95 18.18
N LEU A 659 -0.45 31.44 19.41
CA LEU A 659 -1.59 32.28 19.80
C LEU A 659 -1.68 33.57 18.96
N ARG A 660 -0.53 34.21 18.67
CA ARG A 660 -0.47 35.34 17.73
C ARG A 660 -0.92 34.94 16.33
N ASP A 661 -0.33 33.88 15.78
CA ASP A 661 -0.56 33.47 14.39
C ASP A 661 -2.00 33.00 14.15
N GLU A 662 -2.65 32.43 15.17
CA GLU A 662 -4.06 32.07 15.17
C GLU A 662 -5.01 33.24 15.49
N GLY A 663 -4.48 34.42 15.84
CA GLY A 663 -5.25 35.64 16.10
C GLY A 663 -5.99 35.65 17.44
N TRP A 664 -5.44 34.99 18.46
CA TRP A 664 -6.03 35.00 19.80
C TRP A 664 -5.82 36.37 20.48
N GLU A 665 -6.89 36.87 21.11
CA GLU A 665 -6.94 38.18 21.77
C GLU A 665 -7.16 38.09 23.30
N ASP A 666 -7.10 36.89 23.88
CA ASP A 666 -7.35 36.67 25.31
C ASP A 666 -6.15 37.09 26.18
N VAL A 667 -6.24 38.31 26.70
CA VAL A 667 -5.23 38.91 27.60
C VAL A 667 -5.04 38.09 28.88
N VAL A 668 -6.07 37.43 29.41
CA VAL A 668 -5.99 36.67 30.68
C VAL A 668 -5.18 35.40 30.48
N LEU A 669 -5.40 34.71 29.36
CA LEU A 669 -4.64 33.52 28.97
C LEU A 669 -3.16 33.87 28.79
N VAL A 670 -2.87 34.92 28.01
CA VAL A 670 -1.50 35.38 27.75
C VAL A 670 -0.80 35.87 29.03
N ALA A 671 -1.52 36.56 29.93
CA ALA A 671 -1.00 36.92 31.25
C ALA A 671 -0.64 35.68 32.10
N GLY A 672 -1.35 34.55 31.92
CA GLY A 672 -1.02 33.28 32.56
C GLY A 672 0.33 32.73 32.10
N ILE A 673 0.63 32.84 30.81
CA ILE A 673 1.91 32.41 30.22
C ILE A 673 3.05 33.31 30.70
N TYR A 674 2.87 34.64 30.68
CA TYR A 674 3.88 35.56 31.19
C TYR A 674 4.18 35.35 32.69
N ARG A 675 3.15 35.09 33.51
CA ARG A 675 3.34 34.74 34.93
C ARG A 675 4.12 33.45 35.13
N TYR A 676 4.01 32.51 34.21
CA TYR A 676 4.81 31.29 34.25
C TYR A 676 6.27 31.59 33.87
N LEU A 677 6.49 32.33 32.77
CA LEU A 677 7.82 32.80 32.35
C LEU A 677 8.50 33.64 33.44
N ASP A 678 7.74 34.44 34.19
CA ASP A 678 8.25 35.24 35.31
C ASP A 678 8.71 34.39 36.51
N ARG A 679 8.29 33.13 36.62
CA ARG A 679 8.83 32.22 37.65
C ARG A 679 10.11 31.53 37.20
N MET A 680 10.39 31.53 35.90
CA MET A 680 11.57 30.87 35.33
C MET A 680 12.84 31.72 35.47
N ALA A 681 13.99 31.06 35.45
CA ALA A 681 15.28 31.74 35.35
C ALA A 681 15.41 32.45 34.00
N ILE A 682 16.04 33.62 34.01
CA ILE A 682 16.30 34.39 32.78
C ILE A 682 17.22 33.56 31.87
N SER A 683 16.80 33.31 30.64
CA SER A 683 17.61 32.68 29.59
C SER A 683 17.83 33.63 28.42
N SER A 684 18.93 33.42 27.68
CA SER A 684 19.20 34.17 26.44
C SER A 684 18.14 33.94 25.38
N ASP A 685 17.58 32.73 25.33
CA ASP A 685 16.57 32.35 24.34
C ASP A 685 15.25 33.05 24.60
N MET A 686 14.86 33.22 25.88
CA MET A 686 13.72 34.02 26.29
C MET A 686 13.85 35.47 25.78
N LYS A 687 14.96 36.15 26.11
CA LYS A 687 15.18 37.53 25.66
C LYS A 687 15.16 37.65 24.14
N ARG A 688 15.91 36.77 23.45
CA ARG A 688 15.98 36.77 21.99
C ARG A 688 14.63 36.55 21.33
N GLY A 689 13.79 35.68 21.88
CA GLY A 689 12.43 35.43 21.37
C GLY A 689 11.59 36.71 21.36
N PHE A 690 11.52 37.38 22.52
CA PHE A 690 10.75 38.62 22.68
C PHE A 690 11.35 39.85 21.95
N GLU A 691 12.66 39.84 21.69
CA GLU A 691 13.33 40.88 20.88
C GLU A 691 13.10 40.71 19.38
N THR A 692 13.06 39.46 18.89
CA THR A 692 13.00 39.18 17.44
C THR A 692 11.59 38.96 16.92
N SER A 693 10.64 38.65 17.80
CA SER A 693 9.27 38.29 17.45
C SER A 693 8.26 39.11 18.23
N GLU A 694 7.11 39.40 17.61
CA GLU A 694 6.00 40.11 18.21
C GLU A 694 5.27 39.21 19.21
N LEU A 695 5.75 39.14 20.45
CA LEU A 695 5.25 38.23 21.49
C LEU A 695 4.58 38.94 22.67
N ILE A 696 4.44 40.26 22.61
CA ILE A 696 3.80 41.06 23.65
C ILE A 696 2.42 41.52 23.18
N LEU A 697 1.38 40.84 23.67
CA LEU A 697 -0.01 41.24 23.45
C LEU A 697 -0.33 42.53 24.21
N VAL A 698 -0.87 43.54 23.53
CA VAL A 698 -1.34 44.79 24.15
C VAL A 698 -2.77 45.07 23.69
N ASN A 699 -3.64 45.36 24.66
CA ASN A 699 -5.01 45.80 24.41
C ASN A 699 -5.06 47.33 24.31
N GLN A 700 -5.30 47.84 23.10
CA GLN A 700 -5.59 49.26 22.82
C GLN A 700 -7.10 49.42 22.77
N ASP A 701 -7.63 50.58 23.21
CA ASP A 701 -9.08 50.80 23.40
C ASP A 701 -10.00 50.43 22.21
N GLU A 702 -9.47 50.34 20.98
CA GLU A 702 -10.19 49.93 19.77
C GLU A 702 -9.64 48.65 19.09
N CYS A 703 -8.50 48.11 19.51
CA CYS A 703 -7.89 46.91 18.91
C CYS A 703 -6.86 46.21 19.81
N VAL A 704 -6.74 44.90 19.64
CA VAL A 704 -5.69 44.09 20.29
C VAL A 704 -4.58 43.84 19.28
N ALA A 705 -3.32 44.05 19.67
CA ALA A 705 -2.17 43.88 18.78
C ALA A 705 -0.95 43.29 19.50
N TRP A 706 -0.10 42.60 18.74
CA TRP A 706 1.13 41.98 19.21
C TRP A 706 2.34 42.85 18.86
N PHE A 707 3.29 42.96 19.78
CA PHE A 707 4.46 43.82 19.67
C PHE A 707 5.75 43.13 20.08
N CYS A 708 6.87 43.60 19.55
CA CYS A 708 8.22 43.27 20.03
C CYS A 708 8.56 44.10 21.28
N VAL A 709 9.60 43.67 22.02
CA VAL A 709 10.12 44.44 23.18
C VAL A 709 10.52 45.87 22.80
N SER A 710 11.02 46.09 21.58
CA SER A 710 11.47 47.41 21.11
C SER A 710 10.34 48.44 20.95
N ASP A 711 9.11 47.97 20.75
CA ASP A 711 7.94 48.81 20.43
C ASP A 711 7.05 49.04 21.67
N CYS A 712 7.40 48.39 22.78
CA CYS A 712 6.72 48.49 24.06
C CYS A 712 7.47 49.40 25.03
N PHE A 713 6.72 50.04 25.93
CA PHE A 713 7.30 50.74 27.07
C PHE A 713 6.44 50.53 28.32
N TRP A 714 7.06 50.69 29.48
CA TRP A 714 6.37 50.70 30.76
C TRP A 714 6.14 52.14 31.23
N SER A 715 4.89 52.57 31.38
CA SER A 715 4.55 53.87 31.96
C SER A 715 3.84 53.71 33.31
N GLU A 716 4.24 54.54 34.27
CA GLU A 716 3.57 54.66 35.57
C GLU A 716 2.34 55.56 35.52
N SER A 717 2.24 56.43 34.51
CA SER A 717 1.14 57.36 34.35
C SER A 717 -0.08 56.71 33.71
N ASP A 718 -1.21 56.71 34.43
CA ASP A 718 -2.51 56.21 33.94
C ASP A 718 -3.11 57.09 32.81
N THR A 719 -2.48 58.23 32.50
CA THR A 719 -2.95 59.21 31.50
C THR A 719 -2.39 58.99 30.09
N THR A 720 -1.57 57.96 29.91
CA THR A 720 -0.93 57.67 28.62
C THR A 720 -1.83 56.83 27.73
N GLU A 721 -2.57 57.46 26.82
CA GLU A 721 -3.25 56.81 25.68
C GLU A 721 -2.24 56.31 24.60
N LEU A 722 -0.99 56.07 25.00
CA LEU A 722 -0.03 55.48 24.10
C LEU A 722 -0.38 54.00 23.95
N ASN A 723 -0.42 53.60 22.69
CA ASN A 723 -0.76 52.29 22.17
C ASN A 723 0.07 51.10 22.73
N SER A 724 1.02 51.31 23.64
CA SER A 724 1.93 50.25 24.13
C SER A 724 2.29 50.30 25.63
N SER A 725 1.51 50.97 26.49
CA SER A 725 1.74 50.94 27.95
C SER A 725 1.34 49.59 28.58
N LEU A 726 2.33 48.82 29.00
CA LEU A 726 2.13 47.45 29.53
C LEU A 726 1.46 47.39 30.90
N LYS A 727 1.62 48.43 31.74
CA LYS A 727 1.02 48.47 33.09
C LYS A 727 -0.50 48.31 33.06
N ARG A 728 -1.16 48.84 32.02
CA ARG A 728 -2.62 48.75 31.85
C ARG A 728 -3.09 47.32 31.62
N CYS A 729 -2.31 46.53 30.88
CA CYS A 729 -2.64 45.14 30.58
C CYS A 729 -2.17 44.18 31.67
N TYR A 730 -0.99 44.44 32.25
CA TYR A 730 -0.27 43.51 33.12
C TYR A 730 0.34 44.19 34.35
N PRO A 731 -0.47 44.78 35.25
CA PRO A 731 0.03 45.59 36.36
C PRO A 731 0.92 44.82 37.35
N ASP A 732 0.75 43.50 37.46
CA ASP A 732 1.49 42.60 38.34
C ASP A 732 2.81 42.08 37.75
N LEU A 733 3.08 42.34 36.47
CA LEU A 733 4.26 41.82 35.74
C LEU A 733 5.32 42.89 35.48
N LYS A 734 5.41 43.91 36.33
CA LYS A 734 6.37 45.01 36.19
C LYS A 734 7.82 44.53 36.06
N ASP A 735 8.26 43.74 37.02
CA ASP A 735 9.65 43.27 37.10
C ASP A 735 9.97 42.30 35.93
N PHE A 736 8.97 41.52 35.48
CA PHE A 736 9.08 40.68 34.29
C PHE A 736 9.42 41.51 33.04
N PHE A 737 8.62 42.55 32.75
CA PHE A 737 8.82 43.36 31.54
C PHE A 737 10.06 44.24 31.63
N LEU A 738 10.29 44.91 32.77
CA LEU A 738 11.41 45.82 32.94
C LEU A 738 12.74 45.09 33.14
N ASP A 739 12.82 44.19 34.12
CA ASP A 739 14.09 43.61 34.55
C ASP A 739 14.46 42.35 33.75
N LYS A 740 13.48 41.48 33.45
CA LYS A 740 13.75 40.24 32.71
C LYS A 740 13.78 40.45 31.20
N LEU A 741 12.78 41.10 30.61
CA LEU A 741 12.71 41.30 29.16
C LEU A 741 13.45 42.56 28.70
N GLY A 742 13.67 43.55 29.56
CA GLY A 742 14.39 44.78 29.21
C GLY A 742 13.54 45.78 28.43
N VAL A 743 12.21 45.77 28.61
CA VAL A 743 11.31 46.79 28.06
C VAL A 743 11.70 48.17 28.60
N LYS A 744 11.69 49.19 27.73
CA LYS A 744 12.07 50.56 28.12
C LYS A 744 11.03 51.17 29.06
N GLY A 745 11.47 51.97 30.03
CA GLY A 745 10.56 52.86 30.78
C GLY A 745 10.17 54.07 29.93
N SER A 746 8.97 54.60 30.13
CA SER A 746 8.45 55.79 29.44
C SER A 746 9.36 57.01 29.60
N ALA A 747 9.81 57.61 28.48
CA ALA A 747 10.59 58.84 28.52
C ALA A 747 9.79 60.00 29.11
N TYR A 748 8.47 60.04 28.92
CA TYR A 748 7.60 61.04 29.55
C TYR A 748 7.63 60.97 31.08
N ASP A 749 7.53 59.77 31.66
CA ASP A 749 7.60 59.59 33.11
C ASP A 749 9.01 59.89 33.64
N TYR A 750 10.05 59.52 32.89
CA TYR A 750 11.41 59.90 33.21
C TYR A 750 11.56 61.43 33.23
N LEU A 751 10.99 62.16 32.27
CA LEU A 751 11.02 63.64 32.23
C LEU A 751 10.29 64.28 33.42
N LEU A 752 9.20 63.69 33.90
CA LEU A 752 8.43 64.22 35.04
C LEU A 752 8.93 63.74 36.42
N SER A 753 9.81 62.74 36.48
CA SER A 753 10.32 62.23 37.76
C SER A 753 11.03 63.31 38.58
N THR A 754 10.96 63.22 39.91
CA THR A 754 11.54 64.21 40.84
C THR A 754 13.03 63.99 41.13
N THR A 755 13.64 62.98 40.51
CA THR A 755 15.05 62.64 40.65
C THR A 755 15.94 63.75 40.07
N SER A 756 17.10 63.98 40.68
CA SER A 756 18.12 64.86 40.09
C SER A 756 18.58 64.27 38.76
N LYS A 757 18.54 65.07 37.69
CA LYS A 757 18.89 64.63 36.32
C LYS A 757 20.02 65.48 35.78
N GLU A 758 20.95 64.85 35.08
CA GLU A 758 21.96 65.58 34.34
C GLU A 758 21.35 66.18 33.06
N PRO A 759 21.76 67.38 32.63
CA PRO A 759 21.22 68.01 31.43
C PRO A 759 21.34 67.14 30.17
N HIS A 760 22.41 66.33 30.06
CA HIS A 760 22.61 65.42 28.95
C HIS A 760 21.56 64.30 28.91
N ASP A 761 21.23 63.70 30.06
CA ASP A 761 20.25 62.61 30.13
C ASP A 761 18.84 63.10 29.82
N VAL A 762 18.49 64.29 30.30
CA VAL A 762 17.20 64.94 29.95
C VAL A 762 17.14 65.24 28.46
N LYS A 763 18.23 65.72 27.87
CA LYS A 763 18.31 65.97 26.44
C LYS A 763 18.03 64.70 25.64
N MET A 764 18.65 63.59 26.02
CA MET A 764 18.38 62.28 25.42
C MET A 764 16.95 61.84 25.65
N ALA A 765 16.38 62.03 26.85
CA ALA A 765 14.99 61.69 27.15
C ALA A 765 13.98 62.51 26.35
N VAL A 766 14.21 63.80 26.11
CA VAL A 766 13.36 64.63 25.22
C VAL A 766 13.41 64.11 23.79
N LEU A 767 14.59 63.71 23.31
CA LEU A 767 14.74 63.12 21.98
C LEU A 767 14.04 61.76 21.90
N SER A 768 14.20 60.89 22.91
CA SER A 768 13.54 59.59 23.01
C SER A 768 12.02 59.72 23.11
N PHE A 769 11.51 60.69 23.87
CA PHE A 769 10.08 60.99 23.92
C PHE A 769 9.53 61.32 22.53
N MET A 770 10.29 62.05 21.72
CA MET A 770 9.90 62.31 20.32
C MET A 770 10.01 61.08 19.42
N GLU A 771 10.81 60.06 19.77
CA GLU A 771 10.78 58.75 19.07
C GLU A 771 9.56 57.93 19.51
N GLU A 772 9.21 57.95 20.79
CA GLU A 772 8.05 57.25 21.34
C GLU A 772 6.71 57.76 20.76
N VAL A 773 6.59 59.08 20.55
CA VAL A 773 5.31 59.71 20.17
C VAL A 773 5.22 60.06 18.67
N GLY A 774 6.36 60.13 17.97
CA GLY A 774 6.42 60.45 16.54
C GLY A 774 5.80 61.82 16.20
N ASP A 775 5.08 61.90 15.08
CA ASP A 775 4.39 63.13 14.63
C ASP A 775 3.13 63.47 15.46
N PHE A 776 2.70 62.57 16.36
CA PHE A 776 1.43 62.67 17.11
C PHE A 776 1.63 63.06 18.59
N VAL A 777 2.40 64.12 18.84
CA VAL A 777 2.62 64.72 20.17
C VAL A 777 1.34 65.01 21.01
N PRO A 778 0.14 65.30 20.45
CA PRO A 778 -1.03 65.73 21.24
C PRO A 778 -1.62 64.73 22.25
N ARG A 779 -1.16 63.47 22.32
CA ARG A 779 -1.73 62.44 23.23
C ARG A 779 -1.33 62.58 24.69
N PHE A 780 -0.37 63.45 25.00
CA PHE A 780 0.05 63.76 26.37
C PHE A 780 -0.40 65.17 26.79
N PRO A 781 -0.68 65.40 28.08
CA PRO A 781 -0.94 66.75 28.57
C PRO A 781 0.36 67.56 28.55
N ALA A 782 0.37 68.70 27.84
CA ALA A 782 1.54 69.59 27.82
C ALA A 782 1.81 70.27 29.17
N LYS A 783 0.77 70.44 30.02
CA LYS A 783 0.86 71.24 31.25
C LYS A 783 1.96 70.77 32.22
N PRO A 784 2.07 69.47 32.59
CA PRO A 784 3.12 69.00 33.49
C PRO A 784 4.52 69.24 32.92
N VAL A 785 4.69 69.01 31.62
CA VAL A 785 5.97 69.18 30.91
C VAL A 785 6.38 70.65 30.85
N ARG A 786 5.43 71.57 30.65
CA ARG A 786 5.69 73.02 30.66
C ARG A 786 6.19 73.51 32.02
N THR A 787 5.68 72.94 33.12
CA THR A 787 6.07 73.30 34.49
C THR A 787 7.36 72.61 34.94
N ALA A 788 7.70 71.47 34.35
CA ALA A 788 8.89 70.71 34.72
C ALA A 788 10.18 71.40 34.25
N LYS A 789 11.24 71.28 35.05
CA LYS A 789 12.58 71.75 34.69
C LYS A 789 13.26 70.73 33.79
N ILE A 790 12.90 70.72 32.52
CA ILE A 790 13.37 69.71 31.55
C ILE A 790 14.00 70.31 30.28
N LEU A 791 14.00 71.64 30.15
CA LEU A 791 14.58 72.32 28.98
C LEU A 791 16.03 72.66 29.31
N PRO A 792 17.03 72.04 28.63
CA PRO A 792 18.42 72.37 28.87
C PRO A 792 18.71 73.75 28.25
N VAL A 793 18.97 74.74 29.09
CA VAL A 793 19.28 76.12 28.68
C VAL A 793 20.74 76.39 28.99
N ARG A 794 21.48 76.78 27.96
CA ARG A 794 22.85 77.29 28.07
C ARG A 794 22.82 78.75 28.49
N CYS A 795 23.27 79.00 29.71
CA CYS A 795 23.34 80.31 30.34
C CYS A 795 24.52 81.14 29.78
N LEU A 796 24.54 82.43 30.14
CA LEU A 796 25.57 83.38 29.69
C LEU A 796 26.98 83.04 30.18
N ASP A 797 27.07 82.34 31.31
CA ASP A 797 28.33 81.83 31.89
C ASP A 797 28.84 80.56 31.20
N GLY A 798 28.09 80.02 30.23
CA GLY A 798 28.41 78.80 29.50
C GLY A 798 27.95 77.50 30.18
N THR A 799 27.38 77.58 31.39
CA THR A 799 26.80 76.40 32.06
C THR A 799 25.46 76.03 31.43
N VAL A 800 25.09 74.75 31.50
CA VAL A 800 23.79 74.25 31.03
C VAL A 800 22.96 73.90 32.26
N SER A 801 21.81 74.55 32.39
CA SER A 801 20.88 74.31 33.49
C SER A 801 19.53 73.86 32.96
N LEU A 802 18.83 73.03 33.74
CA LEU A 802 17.50 72.56 33.39
C LEU A 802 16.45 73.58 33.84
N CYS A 803 15.71 74.12 32.89
CA CYS A 803 14.72 75.17 33.08
C CYS A 803 13.32 74.71 32.68
N SER A 804 12.30 75.44 33.13
CA SER A 804 10.93 75.29 32.67
C SER A 804 10.65 76.25 31.51
N VAL A 805 9.45 76.19 30.93
CA VAL A 805 9.02 77.13 29.89
C VAL A 805 8.97 78.58 30.41
N GLU A 806 8.84 78.79 31.72
CA GLU A 806 8.77 80.13 32.31
C GLU A 806 10.08 80.92 32.20
N THR A 807 11.22 80.24 32.07
CA THR A 807 12.52 80.91 31.86
C THR A 807 12.61 81.46 30.44
N GLU A 808 13.08 82.69 30.26
CA GLU A 808 13.35 83.22 28.93
C GLU A 808 14.63 82.62 28.34
N PHE A 809 14.53 82.13 27.11
CA PHE A 809 15.64 81.62 26.31
C PHE A 809 15.28 81.72 24.82
N ALA A 810 16.28 81.67 23.95
CA ALA A 810 16.06 81.59 22.51
C ALA A 810 16.34 80.20 21.95
N ILE A 811 15.62 79.82 20.89
CA ILE A 811 15.80 78.54 20.19
C ILE A 811 16.64 78.78 18.94
N THR A 812 17.78 78.08 18.82
CA THR A 812 18.74 78.29 17.73
C THR A 812 18.33 77.54 16.46
N ASP A 813 17.41 78.12 15.69
CA ASP A 813 17.01 77.60 14.37
C ASP A 813 17.86 78.13 13.21
N ARG A 814 18.67 79.17 13.47
CA ARG A 814 19.59 79.79 12.50
C ARG A 814 20.97 80.01 13.12
N GLU A 815 21.92 79.16 12.75
CA GLU A 815 23.31 79.21 13.23
C GLU A 815 23.98 80.57 13.00
N GLN A 816 23.69 81.23 11.87
CA GLN A 816 24.26 82.55 11.56
C GLN A 816 23.80 83.62 12.56
N LEU A 817 22.53 83.62 12.96
CA LEU A 817 22.01 84.57 13.95
C LEU A 817 22.65 84.34 15.31
N ARG A 818 22.82 83.06 15.70
CA ARG A 818 23.50 82.68 16.93
C ARG A 818 24.95 83.17 16.96
N LYS A 819 25.71 82.96 15.87
CA LYS A 819 27.11 83.44 15.76
C LYS A 819 27.24 84.94 15.93
N GLU A 820 26.26 85.72 15.47
CA GLU A 820 26.31 87.19 15.53
C GLU A 820 25.91 87.77 16.88
N LEU A 821 24.97 87.15 17.57
CA LEU A 821 24.58 87.52 18.94
C LEU A 821 25.60 86.99 19.97
N GLY A 822 26.35 85.95 19.62
CA GLY A 822 27.40 85.36 20.44
C GLY A 822 26.87 84.81 21.76
N ASN A 823 27.70 84.86 22.81
CA ASN A 823 27.33 84.41 24.15
C ASN A 823 26.57 85.48 24.96
N LYS A 824 25.92 86.44 24.29
CA LYS A 824 25.16 87.51 24.95
C LYS A 824 23.72 87.13 25.27
N ILE A 825 23.25 85.98 24.79
CA ILE A 825 21.89 85.50 24.95
C ILE A 825 21.90 84.08 25.51
N THR A 826 20.93 83.77 26.36
CA THR A 826 20.64 82.40 26.80
C THR A 826 19.93 81.65 25.67
N VAL A 827 20.34 80.41 25.43
CA VAL A 827 19.77 79.59 24.36
C VAL A 827 19.48 78.18 24.82
N LEU A 828 18.50 77.56 24.19
CA LEU A 828 18.23 76.15 24.34
C LEU A 828 19.41 75.32 23.79
N ASP A 829 19.88 74.34 24.57
CA ASP A 829 21.10 73.57 24.34
C ASP A 829 20.93 72.38 23.39
N PHE A 830 20.27 72.63 22.26
CA PHE A 830 20.16 71.68 21.15
C PHE A 830 20.91 72.20 19.93
N ASP A 831 21.51 71.29 19.16
CA ASP A 831 22.10 71.61 17.87
C ASP A 831 21.02 71.83 16.81
N LEU A 832 21.43 72.31 15.63
CA LEU A 832 20.48 72.65 14.56
C LEU A 832 19.69 71.44 14.03
N LYS A 833 20.26 70.22 14.05
CA LYS A 833 19.60 69.00 13.60
C LYS A 833 18.56 68.55 14.62
N GLU A 834 18.93 68.59 15.90
CA GLU A 834 18.05 68.29 17.03
C GLU A 834 16.90 69.30 17.10
N VAL A 835 17.17 70.61 16.98
CA VAL A 835 16.12 71.66 16.94
C VAL A 835 15.11 71.40 15.83
N ARG A 836 15.56 70.98 14.64
CA ARG A 836 14.65 70.63 13.53
C ARG A 836 13.81 69.40 13.85
N ARG A 837 14.41 68.36 14.44
CA ARG A 837 13.70 67.14 14.85
C ARG A 837 12.68 67.42 15.96
N LEU A 838 12.98 68.36 16.85
CA LEU A 838 12.10 68.77 17.96
C LEU A 838 11.07 69.84 17.57
N TRP A 839 10.92 70.16 16.27
CA TRP A 839 9.92 71.14 15.84
C TRP A 839 8.50 70.82 16.34
N PRO A 840 7.97 69.57 16.23
CA PRO A 840 6.64 69.26 16.76
C PRO A 840 6.56 69.39 18.29
N PHE A 841 7.65 69.10 19.00
CA PHE A 841 7.76 69.28 20.45
C PHE A 841 7.63 70.75 20.87
N PHE A 842 8.36 71.65 20.19
CA PHE A 842 8.31 73.08 20.49
C PHE A 842 6.97 73.71 20.14
N LYS A 843 6.31 73.23 19.07
CA LYS A 843 4.93 73.59 18.74
C LYS A 843 3.95 73.13 19.81
N TRP A 844 4.09 71.89 20.29
CA TRP A 844 3.23 71.34 21.35
C TRP A 844 3.39 72.07 22.69
N LEU A 845 4.61 72.53 23.01
CA LEU A 845 4.86 73.39 24.18
C LEU A 845 4.47 74.85 23.99
N ASP A 846 4.09 75.27 22.77
CA ASP A 846 3.75 76.65 22.40
C ASP A 846 4.89 77.65 22.72
N ILE A 847 6.09 77.35 22.21
CA ILE A 847 7.31 78.17 22.38
C ILE A 847 8.00 78.52 21.05
N GLU A 848 7.29 78.40 19.92
CA GLU A 848 7.82 78.67 18.58
C GLU A 848 8.09 80.17 18.32
N ASP A 849 7.59 81.06 19.16
CA ASP A 849 7.90 82.49 19.13
C ASP A 849 9.36 82.78 19.55
N ARG A 850 9.99 81.84 20.27
CA ARG A 850 11.36 81.93 20.78
C ARG A 850 12.44 81.57 19.77
N TYR A 851 12.08 81.13 18.56
CA TYR A 851 13.06 80.89 17.50
C TYR A 851 13.83 82.18 17.15
N LEU A 852 15.15 82.08 16.97
CA LEU A 852 15.98 83.23 16.60
C LEU A 852 15.50 83.89 15.31
N SER A 853 14.99 83.12 14.34
CA SER A 853 14.41 83.71 13.12
C SER A 853 13.16 84.55 13.34
N ARG A 854 12.49 84.43 14.49
CA ARG A 854 11.27 85.18 14.85
C ARG A 854 11.54 86.29 15.86
N CYS A 855 12.40 86.06 16.85
CA CYS A 855 12.67 87.03 17.91
C CYS A 855 13.75 88.06 17.56
N VAL A 856 14.60 87.79 16.57
CA VAL A 856 15.67 88.71 16.14
C VAL A 856 15.19 89.64 15.03
N LYS A 857 15.33 90.95 15.24
CA LYS A 857 15.05 91.99 14.25
C LYS A 857 16.36 92.61 13.76
N GLU A 858 16.44 92.87 12.46
CA GLU A 858 17.57 93.59 11.88
C GLU A 858 17.32 95.10 11.93
N ARG A 859 18.21 95.85 12.58
CA ARG A 859 18.18 97.30 12.66
C ARG A 859 19.32 97.91 11.87
N VAL A 860 19.00 98.79 10.93
CA VAL A 860 20.00 99.52 10.13
C VAL A 860 20.30 100.88 10.76
N ILE A 861 21.58 101.17 10.90
CA ILE A 861 22.15 102.42 11.38
C ILE A 861 22.75 103.15 10.18
N ILE A 862 22.19 104.30 9.85
CA ILE A 862 22.62 105.15 8.74
C ILE A 862 23.34 106.37 9.33
N SER A 863 24.55 106.66 8.88
CA SER A 863 25.24 107.90 9.24
C SER A 863 24.81 109.02 8.29
N PRO A 864 24.10 110.07 8.75
CA PRO A 864 23.68 111.16 7.88
C PRO A 864 24.89 111.97 7.41
N ASN A 865 24.90 112.35 6.13
CA ASN A 865 25.79 113.37 5.60
C ASN A 865 24.93 114.51 5.04
N TYR A 866 25.33 115.76 5.23
CA TYR A 866 24.58 116.97 4.83
C TYR A 866 24.36 117.09 3.31
N SER A 867 24.97 116.21 2.52
CA SER A 867 24.86 116.11 1.07
C SER A 867 24.41 114.71 0.62
N SER A 868 23.35 114.17 1.23
CA SER A 868 22.63 113.01 0.70
C SER A 868 21.95 113.40 -0.62
N LEU A 869 22.62 113.13 -1.74
CA LEU A 869 22.12 113.46 -3.06
C LEU A 869 21.12 112.39 -3.52
N LEU A 870 20.01 112.84 -4.11
CA LEU A 870 19.10 111.96 -4.82
C LEU A 870 19.83 111.41 -6.05
N HIS A 871 19.90 110.09 -6.19
CA HIS A 871 20.45 109.47 -7.39
C HIS A 871 19.39 109.50 -8.50
N GLY A 872 19.29 110.64 -9.19
CA GLY A 872 18.20 110.95 -10.13
C GLY A 872 17.98 109.89 -11.21
N SER A 873 19.06 109.45 -11.88
CA SER A 873 18.95 108.46 -12.97
C SER A 873 18.45 107.09 -12.49
N LYS A 874 18.94 106.58 -11.36
CA LYS A 874 18.52 105.28 -10.81
C LYS A 874 17.16 105.33 -10.14
N THR A 875 16.80 106.46 -9.56
CA THR A 875 15.43 106.71 -9.09
C THR A 875 14.44 106.63 -10.24
N SER A 876 14.73 107.27 -11.38
CA SER A 876 13.88 107.19 -12.58
C SER A 876 13.83 105.76 -13.14
N ASP A 877 14.98 105.09 -13.30
CA ASP A 877 15.08 103.71 -13.81
C ASP A 877 14.20 102.72 -13.02
N LEU A 878 14.35 102.66 -11.69
CA LEU A 878 13.55 101.75 -10.85
C LEU A 878 12.05 102.12 -10.81
N ARG A 879 11.70 103.41 -10.93
CA ARG A 879 10.30 103.83 -11.06
C ARG A 879 9.66 103.35 -12.34
N ARG A 880 10.39 103.41 -13.47
CA ARG A 880 9.89 102.88 -14.76
C ARG A 880 9.73 101.37 -14.70
N LYS A 881 10.58 100.68 -13.94
CA LYS A 881 10.52 99.23 -13.73
C LYS A 881 9.51 98.78 -12.67
N SER A 882 8.75 99.68 -12.05
CA SER A 882 7.84 99.33 -10.94
C SER A 882 6.76 98.31 -11.32
N TYR A 883 6.29 98.34 -12.57
CA TYR A 883 5.30 97.38 -13.09
C TYR A 883 5.84 95.94 -13.06
N HIS A 884 7.07 95.78 -13.54
CA HIS A 884 7.78 94.51 -13.59
C HIS A 884 8.05 93.95 -12.19
N ILE A 885 8.39 94.80 -11.22
CA ILE A 885 8.53 94.39 -9.81
C ILE A 885 7.19 93.93 -9.22
N ALA A 886 6.09 94.62 -9.54
CA ALA A 886 4.74 94.22 -9.12
C ALA A 886 4.28 92.89 -9.75
N ARG A 887 4.67 92.60 -11.00
CA ARG A 887 4.40 91.30 -11.65
C ARG A 887 5.02 90.14 -10.87
N VAL A 888 6.27 90.29 -10.44
CA VAL A 888 6.97 89.29 -9.60
C VAL A 888 6.25 89.12 -8.26
N ALA A 889 5.92 90.23 -7.59
CA ALA A 889 5.19 90.19 -6.33
C ALA A 889 3.85 89.45 -6.45
N SER A 890 3.11 89.66 -7.54
CA SER A 890 1.81 89.02 -7.76
C SER A 890 1.91 87.54 -8.11
N THR A 891 2.91 87.15 -8.90
CA THR A 891 3.14 85.74 -9.28
C THR A 891 3.38 84.86 -8.05
N PHE A 892 4.07 85.40 -7.04
CA PHE A 892 4.48 84.64 -5.86
C PHE A 892 3.73 85.02 -4.57
N ASP A 893 2.66 85.80 -4.68
CA ASP A 893 1.84 86.26 -3.54
C ASP A 893 2.66 86.96 -2.44
N THR A 894 3.56 87.87 -2.85
CA THR A 894 4.52 88.58 -1.98
C THR A 894 4.35 90.10 -2.09
N TYR A 895 3.31 90.65 -1.46
CA TYR A 895 2.96 92.08 -1.54
C TYR A 895 3.54 92.96 -0.41
N GLY A 896 4.33 92.41 0.50
CA GLY A 896 4.83 93.09 1.70
C GLY A 896 3.68 93.55 2.62
N THR A 897 3.67 94.83 3.02
CA THR A 897 2.55 95.42 3.80
C THR A 897 1.30 95.76 2.95
N TYR A 898 1.34 95.54 1.64
CA TYR A 898 0.29 96.01 0.72
C TYR A 898 -0.70 94.90 0.42
N SER A 899 -1.95 95.27 0.10
CA SER A 899 -3.05 94.33 -0.10
C SER A 899 -3.00 93.63 -1.46
N ASP A 900 -2.38 94.26 -2.47
CA ASP A 900 -2.43 93.79 -3.85
C ASP A 900 -1.31 94.38 -4.72
N ALA A 901 -1.19 93.87 -5.95
CA ALA A 901 -0.18 94.31 -6.91
C ALA A 901 -0.31 95.79 -7.32
N ALA A 902 -1.52 96.35 -7.32
CA ALA A 902 -1.78 97.72 -7.76
C ALA A 902 -1.33 98.75 -6.71
N THR A 903 -1.66 98.51 -5.44
CA THR A 903 -1.22 99.32 -4.30
C THR A 903 0.30 99.28 -4.15
N LEU A 904 0.91 98.11 -4.33
CA LEU A 904 2.37 97.96 -4.39
C LEU A 904 2.98 98.74 -5.57
N PHE A 905 2.42 98.62 -6.76
CA PHE A 905 2.88 99.34 -7.96
C PHE A 905 2.86 100.85 -7.77
N HIS A 906 1.76 101.40 -7.23
CA HIS A 906 1.65 102.82 -6.92
C HIS A 906 2.69 103.26 -5.88
N ARG A 907 2.95 102.44 -4.87
CA ARG A 907 4.00 102.74 -3.90
C ARG A 907 5.37 102.77 -4.54
N LEU A 908 5.72 101.77 -5.35
CA LEU A 908 7.00 101.70 -6.04
C LEU A 908 7.23 102.91 -6.97
N LYS A 909 6.19 103.49 -7.58
CA LYS A 909 6.33 104.75 -8.34
C LYS A 909 6.80 105.94 -7.50
N THR A 910 6.60 105.92 -6.19
CA THR A 910 7.06 106.99 -5.29
C THR A 910 8.51 106.81 -4.83
N LEU A 911 9.18 105.71 -5.21
CA LEU A 911 10.49 105.35 -4.68
C LEU A 911 11.55 106.44 -4.86
N ARG A 912 12.50 106.52 -3.94
CA ARG A 912 13.67 107.41 -4.04
C ARG A 912 14.94 106.61 -3.78
N VAL A 913 15.97 106.81 -4.60
CA VAL A 913 17.30 106.25 -4.33
C VAL A 913 18.19 107.35 -3.77
N VAL A 914 18.72 107.15 -2.56
CA VAL A 914 19.52 108.14 -1.83
C VAL A 914 20.90 107.59 -1.54
N GLU A 915 21.93 108.38 -1.87
CA GLU A 915 23.32 108.01 -1.59
C GLU A 915 23.72 108.34 -0.15
N VAL A 916 24.39 107.40 0.51
CA VAL A 916 24.86 107.54 1.89
C VAL A 916 26.32 107.14 2.04
N SER A 917 27.03 107.80 2.96
CA SER A 917 28.46 107.61 3.20
C SER A 917 28.78 106.31 3.96
N LYS A 918 27.91 105.91 4.90
CA LYS A 918 28.08 104.69 5.68
C LYS A 918 26.74 104.12 6.14
N MET A 919 26.56 102.82 5.93
CA MET A 919 25.45 102.03 6.47
C MET A 919 26.00 100.82 7.21
N SER A 920 25.42 100.52 8.37
CA SER A 920 25.70 99.30 9.12
C SER A 920 24.41 98.70 9.65
N SER A 921 24.28 97.38 9.68
CA SER A 921 23.17 96.70 10.35
C SER A 921 23.64 96.02 11.65
N ALA A 922 22.78 96.05 12.66
CA ALA A 922 22.94 95.32 13.91
C ALA A 922 21.68 94.50 14.15
N LEU A 923 21.86 93.28 14.65
CA LEU A 923 20.75 92.44 15.09
C LEU A 923 20.32 92.88 16.49
N GLU A 924 19.02 92.97 16.71
CA GLU A 924 18.39 93.41 17.95
C GLU A 924 17.34 92.39 18.37
N MET A 925 17.39 91.92 19.61
CA MET A 925 16.35 91.11 20.21
C MET A 925 16.13 91.53 21.66
N VAL A 926 15.00 91.14 22.22
CA VAL A 926 14.69 91.35 23.64
C VAL A 926 14.74 90.00 24.33
N GLN A 927 15.45 89.94 25.46
CA GLN A 927 15.50 88.78 26.36
C GLN A 927 15.74 89.29 27.78
N ASP A 928 15.01 88.75 28.75
CA ASP A 928 14.95 89.19 30.15
C ASP A 928 14.65 90.69 30.27
N GLU A 929 13.71 91.19 29.46
CA GLU A 929 13.38 92.62 29.29
C GLU A 929 14.56 93.50 28.83
N GLN A 930 15.71 92.91 28.51
CA GLN A 930 16.90 93.60 28.05
C GLN A 930 17.02 93.56 26.52
N ILE A 931 17.27 94.73 25.93
CA ILE A 931 17.57 94.85 24.50
C ILE A 931 19.03 94.43 24.26
N ILE A 932 19.23 93.32 23.57
CA ILE A 932 20.54 92.76 23.24
C ILE A 932 20.86 93.06 21.78
N ARG A 933 22.04 93.63 21.55
CA ARG A 933 22.50 94.06 20.22
C ARG A 933 23.80 93.38 19.80
N SER A 934 23.82 92.90 18.56
CA SER A 934 25.07 92.48 17.91
C SER A 934 25.95 93.67 17.57
N THR A 935 27.22 93.41 17.26
CA THR A 935 28.13 94.45 16.78
C THR A 935 27.68 94.92 15.40
N PRO A 936 27.52 96.24 15.17
CA PRO A 936 27.11 96.75 13.86
C PRO A 936 28.10 96.33 12.76
N LYS A 937 27.62 95.65 11.73
CA LYS A 937 28.39 95.25 10.55
C LYS A 937 28.07 96.15 9.36
N PRO A 938 29.02 96.47 8.47
CA PRO A 938 28.73 97.21 7.25
C PRO A 938 27.64 96.52 6.42
N THR A 939 26.61 97.27 6.03
CA THR A 939 25.56 96.78 5.11
C THR A 939 25.61 97.57 3.82
N VAL A 940 25.26 96.92 2.71
CA VAL A 940 25.42 97.45 1.36
C VAL A 940 24.12 98.00 0.76
N ALA A 941 22.95 97.65 1.29
CA ALA A 941 21.66 98.18 0.83
C ALA A 941 20.65 98.21 1.99
N HIS A 942 19.78 99.20 2.01
CA HIS A 942 18.66 99.27 2.95
C HIS A 942 17.44 99.95 2.31
N ILE A 943 16.25 99.45 2.61
CA ILE A 943 14.98 100.05 2.22
C ILE A 943 14.34 100.63 3.49
N SER A 944 13.97 101.91 3.48
CA SER A 944 13.29 102.53 4.62
C SER A 944 11.92 101.88 4.82
N ASN A 945 11.70 101.32 6.00
CA ASN A 945 10.45 100.66 6.36
C ASN A 945 9.36 101.65 6.86
N ASN A 946 9.47 102.94 6.53
CA ASN A 946 8.48 103.94 6.92
C ASN A 946 7.28 103.91 5.96
N THR A 947 6.06 103.94 6.51
CA THR A 947 4.81 103.96 5.74
C THR A 947 4.66 105.20 4.86
N THR A 948 5.38 106.29 5.18
CA THR A 948 5.28 107.58 4.49
C THR A 948 6.29 107.72 3.34
N ASP A 949 7.54 107.25 3.51
CA ASP A 949 8.62 107.38 2.51
C ASP A 949 9.26 106.04 2.13
N PHE A 950 9.23 105.66 0.84
CA PHE A 950 9.91 104.47 0.30
C PHE A 950 11.25 104.87 -0.32
N THR A 951 12.31 104.80 0.49
CA THR A 951 13.66 105.23 0.12
C THR A 951 14.62 104.05 0.15
N ILE A 952 15.31 103.83 -0.96
CA ILE A 952 16.40 102.87 -1.10
C ILE A 952 17.71 103.61 -0.86
N TYR A 953 18.44 103.22 0.18
CA TYR A 953 19.75 103.76 0.49
C TYR A 953 20.84 102.93 -0.17
N VAL A 954 21.72 103.61 -0.91
CA VAL A 954 22.86 103.02 -1.61
C VAL A 954 24.17 103.69 -1.19
N PRO A 955 25.30 102.99 -1.16
CA PRO A 955 26.59 103.60 -0.87
C PRO A 955 26.95 104.68 -1.90
N ASN A 956 27.67 105.72 -1.47
CA ASN A 956 28.22 106.75 -2.37
C ASN A 956 29.47 106.29 -3.15
N ASP A 957 30.18 105.26 -2.67
CA ASP A 957 31.30 104.65 -3.40
C ASP A 957 30.79 103.91 -4.64
N LYS A 958 31.28 104.27 -5.84
CA LYS A 958 30.78 103.72 -7.10
C LYS A 958 30.88 102.19 -7.20
N LYS A 959 31.94 101.58 -6.65
CA LYS A 959 32.14 100.13 -6.69
C LYS A 959 31.17 99.41 -5.73
N ALA A 960 31.04 99.93 -4.51
CA ALA A 960 30.07 99.44 -3.53
C ALA A 960 28.62 99.70 -3.98
N GLN A 961 28.37 100.78 -4.71
CA GLN A 961 27.07 101.13 -5.29
C GLN A 961 26.67 100.16 -6.40
N GLN A 962 27.56 99.81 -7.32
CA GLN A 962 27.29 98.76 -8.31
C GLN A 962 27.03 97.40 -7.64
N ARG A 963 27.87 97.03 -6.65
CA ARG A 963 27.64 95.80 -5.87
C ARG A 963 26.32 95.85 -5.11
N CYS A 964 25.93 97.00 -4.58
CA CYS A 964 24.65 97.22 -3.93
C CYS A 964 23.51 96.96 -4.92
N LEU A 965 23.49 97.65 -6.06
CA LEU A 965 22.40 97.59 -7.02
C LEU A 965 22.21 96.19 -7.62
N PHE A 966 23.29 95.53 -8.05
CA PHE A 966 23.16 94.25 -8.77
C PHE A 966 23.18 93.01 -7.86
N SER A 967 23.57 93.14 -6.59
CA SER A 967 23.68 91.97 -5.68
C SER A 967 22.92 92.14 -4.38
N ALA A 968 23.07 93.26 -3.68
CA ALA A 968 22.45 93.44 -2.37
C ALA A 968 20.98 93.86 -2.47
N LEU A 969 20.65 94.75 -3.42
CA LEU A 969 19.33 95.34 -3.57
C LEU A 969 18.25 94.32 -3.97
N PRO A 970 18.46 93.38 -4.91
CA PRO A 970 17.47 92.34 -5.21
C PRO A 970 17.10 91.52 -3.97
N ARG A 971 18.09 91.19 -3.11
CA ARG A 971 17.88 90.45 -1.85
C ARG A 971 17.12 91.25 -0.80
N VAL A 972 17.43 92.54 -0.68
CA VAL A 972 16.71 93.41 0.26
C VAL A 972 15.28 93.69 -0.21
N LEU A 973 15.05 93.82 -1.53
CA LEU A 973 13.71 93.94 -2.12
C LEU A 973 12.89 92.66 -1.94
N GLU A 974 13.48 91.49 -2.18
CA GLU A 974 12.84 90.20 -1.92
C GLU A 974 12.41 90.09 -0.45
N LYS A 975 13.35 90.33 0.49
CA LYS A 975 13.06 90.31 1.93
C LYS A 975 11.97 91.30 2.31
N TRP A 976 11.95 92.48 1.68
CA TRP A 976 10.95 93.52 1.93
C TRP A 976 9.56 93.18 1.37
N LEU A 977 9.47 92.53 0.21
CA LEU A 977 8.22 92.02 -0.37
C LEU A 977 7.65 90.83 0.41
N ARG A 978 8.52 90.07 1.09
CA ARG A 978 8.14 88.85 1.80
C ARG A 978 7.61 89.10 3.21
N GLN A 979 8.08 90.14 3.90
CA GLN A 979 7.74 90.50 5.31
C GLN A 979 7.45 89.28 6.21
N ASP A 980 8.41 88.36 6.26
CA ASP A 980 8.42 87.16 7.11
C ASP A 980 7.48 85.99 6.74
N ASN A 981 6.74 86.04 5.63
CA ASN A 981 6.08 84.85 5.06
C ASN A 981 7.13 83.87 4.52
N TYR A 982 7.12 82.60 4.95
CA TYR A 982 8.00 81.57 4.39
C TYR A 982 7.42 81.07 3.04
N SER A 983 7.72 81.80 1.96
CA SER A 983 7.46 81.34 0.59
C SER A 983 8.57 80.40 0.11
N TRP A 984 8.20 79.32 -0.56
CA TRP A 984 9.10 78.30 -1.09
C TRP A 984 9.90 78.78 -2.33
N HIS A 985 9.58 79.98 -2.83
CA HIS A 985 10.06 80.53 -4.12
C HIS A 985 11.08 81.66 -3.99
N THR A 986 11.85 81.70 -2.89
CA THR A 986 12.85 82.75 -2.62
C THR A 986 13.89 82.88 -3.75
N SER A 987 14.25 81.78 -4.41
CA SER A 987 15.26 81.76 -5.47
C SER A 987 14.72 82.39 -6.77
N GLU A 988 13.48 82.08 -7.12
CA GLU A 988 12.78 82.51 -8.32
C GLU A 988 12.41 83.99 -8.23
N VAL A 989 11.91 84.45 -7.07
CA VAL A 989 11.69 85.87 -6.77
C VAL A 989 13.01 86.64 -6.87
N LEU A 990 14.08 86.13 -6.26
CA LEU A 990 15.37 86.79 -6.26
C LEU A 990 15.98 86.88 -7.67
N SER A 991 15.89 85.80 -8.46
CA SER A 991 16.34 85.75 -9.85
C SER A 991 15.60 86.80 -10.70
N SER A 992 14.28 86.85 -10.59
CA SER A 992 13.43 87.78 -11.35
C SER A 992 13.71 89.23 -10.99
N LEU A 993 13.84 89.55 -9.70
CA LEU A 993 14.23 90.89 -9.24
C LEU A 993 15.63 91.28 -9.69
N THR A 994 16.56 90.32 -9.75
CA THR A 994 17.92 90.55 -10.25
C THR A 994 17.89 90.87 -11.75
N SER A 995 17.14 90.12 -12.56
CA SER A 995 16.93 90.40 -13.99
C SER A 995 16.31 91.77 -14.22
N ILE A 996 15.31 92.17 -13.42
CA ILE A 996 14.67 93.49 -13.52
C ILE A 996 15.67 94.62 -13.26
N ILE A 997 16.48 94.49 -12.20
CA ILE A 997 17.45 95.53 -11.86
C ILE A 997 18.59 95.59 -12.88
N ALA A 998 19.01 94.45 -13.42
CA ALA A 998 20.13 94.33 -14.35
C ALA A 998 19.81 94.77 -15.79
N SER A 999 18.60 94.53 -16.28
CA SER A 999 18.27 94.67 -17.71
C SER A 999 17.64 96.01 -18.06
N ASP A 1000 17.65 96.39 -19.34
CA ASP A 1000 16.92 97.56 -19.82
C ASP A 1000 15.42 97.30 -19.88
N ILE A 1001 14.58 98.33 -19.67
CA ILE A 1001 13.12 98.17 -19.65
C ILE A 1001 12.55 97.61 -20.97
N SER A 1002 13.20 97.87 -22.10
CA SER A 1002 12.75 97.42 -23.43
C SER A 1002 12.69 95.91 -23.62
N VAL A 1003 13.42 95.13 -22.81
CA VAL A 1003 13.49 93.66 -22.90
C VAL A 1003 12.88 92.95 -21.70
N LEU A 1004 12.37 93.69 -20.70
CA LEU A 1004 11.93 93.08 -19.44
C LEU A 1004 10.67 92.23 -19.57
N ASP A 1005 9.81 92.49 -20.54
CA ASP A 1005 8.60 91.69 -20.72
C ASP A 1005 8.92 90.29 -21.20
N GLU A 1006 9.74 90.17 -22.26
CA GLU A 1006 10.22 88.89 -22.78
C GLU A 1006 11.01 88.11 -21.70
N ILE A 1007 11.91 88.79 -20.98
CA ILE A 1007 12.69 88.15 -19.90
C ILE A 1007 11.78 87.62 -18.79
N LEU A 1008 10.75 88.37 -18.40
CA LEU A 1008 9.85 87.93 -17.33
C LEU A 1008 8.88 86.85 -17.79
N GLU A 1009 8.45 86.86 -19.06
CA GLU A 1009 7.67 85.78 -19.66
C GLU A 1009 8.48 84.48 -19.72
N ASP A 1010 9.75 84.51 -20.16
CA ASP A 1010 10.66 83.37 -20.14
C ASP A 1010 10.89 82.81 -18.72
N GLN A 1011 10.79 83.67 -17.70
CA GLN A 1011 10.88 83.31 -16.29
C GLN A 1011 9.53 82.85 -15.69
N GLY A 1012 8.46 82.78 -16.49
CA GLY A 1012 7.13 82.32 -16.05
C GLY A 1012 6.37 83.32 -15.19
N ILE A 1013 6.71 84.61 -15.24
CA ILE A 1013 6.12 85.67 -14.42
C ILE A 1013 4.88 86.25 -15.10
N ILE A 1014 3.74 86.24 -14.40
CA ILE A 1014 2.45 86.63 -14.99
C ILE A 1014 2.39 88.14 -15.32
N GLU A 1015 1.60 88.49 -16.33
CA GLU A 1015 1.21 89.88 -16.58
C GLU A 1015 0.11 90.33 -15.62
N LEU A 1016 0.07 91.63 -15.31
CA LEU A 1016 -0.95 92.20 -14.43
C LEU A 1016 -2.10 92.79 -15.27
N PRO A 1017 -3.35 92.75 -14.78
CA PRO A 1017 -4.52 93.14 -15.55
C PRO A 1017 -4.71 94.67 -15.69
N PHE A 1018 -3.81 95.50 -15.19
CA PHE A 1018 -3.93 96.97 -15.22
C PHE A 1018 -2.90 97.62 -16.16
N GLU A 1019 -3.33 98.66 -16.90
CA GLU A 1019 -2.53 99.31 -17.95
C GLU A 1019 -1.33 100.10 -17.43
N ARG A 1020 -0.23 100.06 -18.20
CA ARG A 1020 0.93 100.94 -18.05
C ARG A 1020 0.57 102.34 -18.55
N HIS A 1021 0.03 103.20 -17.70
CA HIS A 1021 0.09 104.63 -18.01
C HIS A 1021 1.51 105.14 -17.75
N ASP A 1022 2.29 105.19 -18.82
CA ASP A 1022 3.55 105.91 -18.88
C ASP A 1022 3.27 107.41 -18.74
N ILE A 1023 3.77 108.02 -17.68
CA ILE A 1023 3.83 109.47 -17.58
C ILE A 1023 5.06 109.89 -18.38
N ASP A 1024 4.82 110.60 -19.47
CA ASP A 1024 5.82 111.31 -20.24
C ASP A 1024 6.58 112.28 -19.31
N ASP A 1025 7.82 111.94 -18.97
CA ASP A 1025 8.70 112.70 -18.05
C ASP A 1025 9.23 114.00 -18.70
N THR A 1026 8.55 114.52 -19.74
CA THR A 1026 8.89 115.79 -20.42
C THR A 1026 8.32 117.03 -19.73
N ARG A 1027 7.68 116.91 -18.56
CA ARG A 1027 7.27 118.06 -17.73
C ARG A 1027 7.90 118.04 -16.35
N ILE A 1028 9.19 118.34 -16.29
CA ILE A 1028 9.84 118.86 -15.07
C ILE A 1028 9.40 120.34 -14.93
N PRO A 1029 8.67 120.76 -13.88
CA PRO A 1029 8.61 122.16 -13.54
C PRO A 1029 9.99 122.56 -13.04
N SER A 1030 10.65 123.49 -13.73
CA SER A 1030 11.87 124.12 -13.26
C SER A 1030 11.62 124.72 -11.87
N TRP A 1031 12.12 124.10 -10.81
CA TRP A 1031 12.27 124.81 -9.54
C TRP A 1031 13.40 125.81 -9.69
N SER A 1032 13.00 127.03 -10.05
CA SER A 1032 13.81 128.24 -9.98
C SER A 1032 14.43 128.35 -8.59
N THR A 1033 15.75 128.55 -8.58
CA THR A 1033 16.58 128.90 -7.44
C THR A 1033 16.02 130.16 -6.75
N ARG A 1034 15.14 130.00 -5.76
CA ARG A 1034 14.84 131.09 -4.82
C ARG A 1034 15.88 131.05 -3.70
N LYS A 1035 16.89 131.91 -3.83
CA LYS A 1035 17.71 132.36 -2.71
C LYS A 1035 16.78 132.95 -1.64
N ILE A 1036 16.61 132.24 -0.54
CA ILE A 1036 16.10 132.82 0.70
C ILE A 1036 17.32 133.36 1.45
N VAL A 1037 17.53 134.68 1.39
CA VAL A 1037 18.43 135.38 2.30
C VAL A 1037 17.64 135.64 3.59
N VAL A 1038 17.89 134.83 4.63
CA VAL A 1038 17.48 135.17 5.99
C VAL A 1038 18.61 135.99 6.61
N LYS A 1039 18.35 137.28 6.87
CA LYS A 1039 19.17 138.10 7.77
C LYS A 1039 18.92 137.65 9.22
N LEU A 1040 19.97 137.26 9.91
CA LEU A 1040 19.99 137.07 11.37
C LEU A 1040 20.10 138.44 12.08
N PRO A 1041 19.48 138.64 13.26
CA PRO A 1041 19.65 139.84 14.07
C PRO A 1041 20.90 139.77 14.98
N GLY A 1042 21.62 140.91 15.09
CA GLY A 1042 22.61 141.24 16.14
C GLY A 1042 24.03 140.75 15.86
N GLN A 1043 24.85 141.55 15.14
CA GLN A 1043 25.89 142.48 15.65
C GLN A 1043 27.04 141.79 16.39
N ASP A 1044 28.31 142.13 16.22
CA ASP A 1044 29.14 142.97 15.35
C ASP A 1044 30.56 142.58 15.80
N VAL A 1045 31.58 142.44 14.95
CA VAL A 1045 32.58 143.49 14.71
C VAL A 1045 33.35 143.16 13.41
N ALA A 1046 33.54 144.23 12.65
CA ALA A 1046 34.14 144.34 11.34
C ALA A 1046 35.65 144.03 11.25
N LYS A 1047 36.09 143.59 10.06
CA LYS A 1047 37.24 144.16 9.34
C LYS A 1047 37.11 143.94 7.81
N THR A 1048 36.99 145.06 7.10
CA THR A 1048 37.15 145.33 5.65
C THR A 1048 38.59 145.02 5.19
N VAL A 1049 38.94 144.66 3.93
CA VAL A 1049 39.17 145.49 2.70
C VAL A 1049 39.44 144.56 1.46
N GLY A 1050 39.07 145.00 0.24
CA GLY A 1050 39.37 144.41 -1.11
C GLY A 1050 40.85 144.47 -1.58
N TRP A 1051 41.28 144.08 -2.80
CA TRP A 1051 40.77 144.29 -4.18
C TRP A 1051 41.26 143.21 -5.19
N GLY A 1052 40.48 142.97 -6.25
CA GLY A 1052 40.88 142.91 -7.68
C GLY A 1052 41.74 141.74 -8.23
N VAL A 1053 41.49 141.21 -9.44
CA VAL A 1053 40.69 141.75 -10.55
C VAL A 1053 39.85 140.62 -11.18
N TRP A 1054 38.55 140.88 -11.26
CA TRP A 1054 37.43 139.95 -11.38
C TRP A 1054 36.41 140.50 -12.37
#